data_AF-A0A955WTK3-F1
#
_entry.id   AF-A0A955WTK3-F1
#
_cell.length_a   1.000
_cell.length_b   1.000
_cell.length_c   1.000
_cell.angle_alpha   90.00
_cell.angle_beta   90.00
_cell.angle_gamma   90.00
#
_symmetry.space_group_name_H-M   'P 1'
#
loop_
_entity.id
_entity.type
_entity.pdbx_description
1 polymer ?
#
loop_
_entity_poly.entity_id
_entity_poly.type
_entity_poly.pdbx_seq_one_letter_code
_entity_poly.pdbx_strand_id
1 'polypeptide(L)'
;LICANSNEAQEITNQLTYGEASREKLDEVRQVTGFVREPGADPLFVEDDGHGGLRSTVIQIHVGEKEERDEAAWASVRAAINAIDHDEIDNPNAAQAGEPKTLPNPYNVVVSVMMLKEGWDVRNVKVIVPLRTCDSRTLTEQTLGRGLRRMHPPQLDEAGAVSTVREELYVMQHPSFSGIIEEIKDIVELRDQDEIDHLPEYLAVTPRADDQREAVAVRLTQFIGIRERQVPWTEHFVAPEVPRDERAPWIDDVDDLTVATQLYDGASGQETDGQTFILPAVPVWRDYDRLVETVYALPLLRDVQAAFSHKNEVKLRVKAHLERQAFKLPVGLPVDFGRAIAEGPEPARLVLYNLLRPEVVNRTLSLMKAAVAQAMKGSPVDRRVELSERSAADLGPYVARKQHVLEHCERSVFVNGAFDSGDELRFASLLDRCSDVLGWLYNHRQGVGHRIEYDYEGHTRHYYPDFIVRVGWGGHIHNVIVEVKGRKDLLDEYKEQVGVRYAATLSEHDSEPWHYLFVQEDPRTGRTDLDWWESLAKPTLGALFRHLEGLPADHPLTARALTRQGASRLVQRLALHNGGVSYGHLMEAAEAGEADRDQILIAAEQLATAVEPRYERVFVEVATGESLSEEEVSLRLSRREAGDESALTGVDVVYRALGGPTK
;
A
#
# COMPACT_ATOMS: atom_id res chain seq x y z
N LEU A 1 -30.71 18.86 -26.73
CA LEU A 1 -31.21 20.24 -26.94
C LEU A 1 -31.71 20.80 -25.61
N ILE A 2 -31.36 22.04 -25.27
CA ILE A 2 -31.87 22.73 -24.06
C ILE A 2 -32.68 23.96 -24.49
N CYS A 3 -33.97 23.98 -24.15
CA CYS A 3 -34.93 25.03 -24.53
C CYS A 3 -35.21 25.97 -23.35
N ALA A 4 -35.83 27.13 -23.60
CA ALA A 4 -36.16 28.13 -22.57
C ALA A 4 -37.47 27.84 -21.83
N ASN A 5 -38.41 27.11 -22.41
CA ASN A 5 -39.68 26.76 -21.75
C ASN A 5 -40.33 25.48 -22.33
N SER A 6 -41.38 25.00 -21.67
CA SER A 6 -42.16 23.81 -22.05
C SER A 6 -42.70 23.86 -23.48
N ASN A 7 -43.16 25.03 -23.93
CA ASN A 7 -43.89 25.19 -25.19
C ASN A 7 -42.91 25.18 -26.37
N GLU A 8 -41.73 25.77 -26.22
CA GLU A 8 -40.65 25.71 -27.21
C GLU A 8 -40.13 24.27 -27.37
N ALA A 9 -39.93 23.55 -26.26
CA ALA A 9 -39.60 22.11 -26.34
C ALA A 9 -40.71 21.30 -27.01
N GLN A 10 -41.98 21.65 -26.79
CA GLN A 10 -43.11 21.01 -27.46
C GLN A 10 -43.13 21.30 -28.96
N GLU A 11 -42.93 22.56 -29.36
CA GLU A 11 -42.82 22.99 -30.76
C GLU A 11 -41.72 22.21 -31.49
N ILE A 12 -40.54 22.08 -30.87
CA ILE A 12 -39.39 21.34 -31.43
C ILE A 12 -39.66 19.84 -31.50
N THR A 13 -40.15 19.21 -30.42
CA THR A 13 -40.48 17.77 -30.43
C THR A 13 -41.56 17.47 -31.48
N ASN A 14 -42.59 18.31 -31.59
CA ASN A 14 -43.66 18.15 -32.58
C ASN A 14 -43.12 18.32 -34.01
N GLN A 15 -42.23 19.29 -34.25
CA GLN A 15 -41.59 19.51 -35.55
C GLN A 15 -40.68 18.37 -35.99
N LEU A 16 -39.98 17.72 -35.05
CA LEU A 16 -39.11 16.57 -35.34
C LEU A 16 -39.86 15.24 -35.46
N THR A 17 -41.04 15.12 -34.83
CA THR A 17 -41.84 13.87 -34.81
C THR A 17 -42.94 13.85 -35.89
N TYR A 18 -43.65 14.95 -36.07
CA TYR A 18 -44.84 15.06 -36.94
C TYR A 18 -44.66 16.04 -38.10
N GLY A 19 -43.49 16.66 -38.25
CA GLY A 19 -43.22 17.64 -39.30
C GLY A 19 -43.91 19.00 -39.11
N GLU A 20 -44.59 19.24 -37.98
CA GLU A 20 -45.34 20.48 -37.68
C GLU A 20 -44.96 21.05 -36.31
N ALA A 21 -44.37 22.25 -36.28
CA ALA A 21 -44.11 23.00 -35.06
C ALA A 21 -45.42 23.55 -34.45
N SER A 22 -45.98 22.85 -33.47
CA SER A 22 -47.16 23.28 -32.71
C SER A 22 -46.90 23.31 -31.20
N ARG A 23 -47.59 24.21 -30.48
CA ARG A 23 -47.63 24.24 -29.00
C ARG A 23 -48.59 23.23 -28.40
N GLU A 24 -49.57 22.81 -29.17
CA GLU A 24 -50.57 21.83 -28.74
C GLU A 24 -49.93 20.44 -28.77
N LYS A 25 -50.28 19.59 -27.79
CA LYS A 25 -49.82 18.20 -27.82
C LYS A 25 -50.48 17.50 -29.00
N LEU A 26 -49.65 16.92 -29.87
CA LEU A 26 -50.12 16.06 -30.94
C LEU A 26 -50.19 14.63 -30.40
N ASP A 27 -51.39 14.05 -30.39
CA ASP A 27 -51.64 12.73 -29.79
C ASP A 27 -51.37 11.56 -30.76
N GLU A 28 -51.26 10.36 -30.18
CA GLU A 28 -50.90 9.06 -30.79
C GLU A 28 -51.74 8.64 -32.01
N VAL A 29 -52.84 9.34 -32.29
CA VAL A 29 -53.70 9.13 -33.48
C VAL A 29 -53.10 9.76 -34.74
N ARG A 30 -52.17 10.71 -34.63
CA ARG A 30 -51.42 11.23 -35.78
C ARG A 30 -50.26 10.29 -36.14
N GLN A 31 -50.17 9.95 -37.42
CA GLN A 31 -49.02 9.23 -37.98
C GLN A 31 -47.73 10.03 -37.76
N VAL A 32 -46.70 9.38 -37.24
CA VAL A 32 -45.34 9.92 -37.15
C VAL A 32 -44.76 10.05 -38.56
N THR A 33 -44.10 11.16 -38.84
CA THR A 33 -43.54 11.48 -40.17
C THR A 33 -42.05 11.83 -40.13
N GLY A 34 -41.50 12.12 -38.95
CA GLY A 34 -40.10 12.50 -38.77
C GLY A 34 -39.76 13.89 -39.31
N PHE A 35 -38.46 14.18 -39.38
CA PHE A 35 -37.94 15.43 -39.95
C PHE A 35 -37.40 15.20 -41.37
N VAL A 36 -38.15 15.65 -42.37
CA VAL A 36 -37.71 15.63 -43.78
C VAL A 36 -36.88 16.89 -44.06
N ARG A 37 -35.57 16.71 -44.29
CA ARG A 37 -34.62 17.81 -44.54
C ARG A 37 -34.90 18.54 -45.86
N GLU A 38 -35.14 17.79 -46.94
CA GLU A 38 -35.35 18.28 -48.31
C GLU A 38 -36.46 17.44 -48.97
N PRO A 39 -37.33 18.01 -49.84
CA PRO A 39 -38.48 17.28 -50.39
C PRO A 39 -38.08 16.01 -51.16
N GLY A 40 -38.47 14.85 -50.64
CA GLY A 40 -38.13 13.53 -51.21
C GLY A 40 -36.87 12.87 -50.62
N ALA A 41 -36.22 13.49 -49.63
CA ALA A 41 -35.24 12.81 -48.78
C ALA A 41 -35.94 11.93 -47.72
N ASP A 42 -35.24 10.90 -47.23
CA ASP A 42 -35.73 10.04 -46.16
C ASP A 42 -35.97 10.84 -44.85
N PRO A 43 -37.03 10.51 -44.09
CA PRO A 43 -37.33 11.21 -42.84
C PRO A 43 -36.31 10.86 -41.75
N LEU A 44 -35.74 11.89 -41.12
CA LEU A 44 -34.83 11.73 -39.99
C LEU A 44 -35.59 11.56 -38.67
N PHE A 45 -34.90 10.95 -37.71
CA PHE A 45 -35.36 10.73 -36.33
C PHE A 45 -36.57 9.79 -36.18
N VAL A 46 -36.76 8.87 -37.12
CA VAL A 46 -37.78 7.81 -37.07
C VAL A 46 -37.19 6.43 -37.33
N GLU A 47 -37.86 5.40 -36.84
CA GLU A 47 -37.60 3.99 -37.10
C GLU A 47 -38.86 3.30 -37.66
N ASP A 48 -38.70 2.19 -38.40
CA ASP A 48 -39.79 1.32 -38.82
C ASP A 48 -40.26 0.49 -37.61
N ASP A 49 -41.57 0.45 -37.35
CA ASP A 49 -42.14 -0.32 -36.23
C ASP A 49 -42.24 -1.83 -36.49
N GLY A 50 -41.79 -2.31 -37.66
CA GLY A 50 -41.86 -3.71 -38.09
C GLY A 50 -43.23 -4.12 -38.62
N HIS A 51 -44.20 -3.19 -38.66
CA HIS A 51 -45.54 -3.36 -39.19
C HIS A 51 -45.86 -2.34 -40.30
N GLY A 52 -44.88 -1.53 -40.72
CA GLY A 52 -45.01 -0.52 -41.77
C GLY A 52 -45.52 0.84 -41.27
N GLY A 53 -45.57 1.05 -39.96
CA GLY A 53 -45.66 2.37 -39.35
C GLY A 53 -44.27 2.95 -39.04
N LEU A 54 -44.25 4.22 -38.65
CA LEU A 54 -43.05 4.90 -38.18
C LEU A 54 -43.17 5.20 -36.69
N ARG A 55 -42.07 5.04 -35.95
CA ARG A 55 -41.96 5.37 -34.53
C ARG A 55 -40.92 6.48 -34.33
N SER A 56 -41.18 7.39 -33.39
CA SER A 56 -40.29 8.52 -33.11
C SER A 56 -39.10 8.10 -32.25
N THR A 57 -37.90 8.51 -32.67
CA THR A 57 -36.65 8.38 -31.90
C THR A 57 -36.37 9.63 -31.04
N VAL A 58 -37.29 10.60 -31.03
CA VAL A 58 -37.18 11.88 -30.31
C VAL A 58 -37.90 11.78 -28.97
N ILE A 59 -37.23 12.17 -27.88
CA ILE A 59 -37.81 12.19 -26.53
C ILE A 59 -37.76 13.59 -25.90
N GLN A 60 -38.87 13.97 -25.25
CA GLN A 60 -39.06 15.26 -24.61
C GLN A 60 -39.02 15.11 -23.08
N ILE A 61 -38.09 15.78 -22.40
CA ILE A 61 -37.90 15.68 -20.95
C ILE A 61 -38.14 17.04 -20.29
N HIS A 62 -39.27 17.16 -19.59
CA HIS A 62 -39.63 18.36 -18.84
C HIS A 62 -39.63 18.11 -17.33
N VAL A 63 -38.65 18.68 -16.63
CA VAL A 63 -38.40 18.42 -15.19
C VAL A 63 -39.21 19.34 -14.25
N GLY A 64 -39.66 20.52 -14.72
CA GLY A 64 -40.27 21.55 -13.88
C GLY A 64 -41.58 21.17 -13.18
N GLU A 65 -41.76 21.65 -11.94
CA GLU A 65 -42.89 21.53 -10.98
C GLU A 65 -43.42 20.13 -10.61
N LYS A 66 -43.27 19.11 -11.47
CA LYS A 66 -43.68 17.73 -11.16
C LYS A 66 -42.89 17.12 -10.00
N GLU A 67 -41.72 17.68 -9.69
CA GLU A 67 -40.83 17.24 -8.60
C GLU A 67 -41.49 17.25 -7.21
N GLU A 68 -42.50 18.08 -6.98
CA GLU A 68 -43.11 18.25 -5.65
C GLU A 68 -44.25 17.28 -5.33
N ARG A 69 -44.78 16.50 -6.30
CA ARG A 69 -46.15 15.94 -6.15
C ARG A 69 -46.41 14.48 -6.54
N ASP A 70 -45.58 13.81 -7.35
CA ASP A 70 -45.88 12.43 -7.76
C ASP A 70 -44.64 11.58 -8.08
N GLU A 71 -44.42 10.51 -7.31
CA GLU A 71 -43.34 9.56 -7.52
C GLU A 71 -43.58 8.62 -8.72
N ALA A 72 -44.84 8.36 -9.11
CA ALA A 72 -45.15 7.57 -10.30
C ALA A 72 -44.79 8.34 -11.58
N ALA A 73 -45.07 9.64 -11.62
CA ALA A 73 -44.57 10.53 -12.67
C ALA A 73 -43.02 10.53 -12.73
N TRP A 74 -42.35 10.53 -11.57
CA TRP A 74 -40.88 10.46 -11.50
C TRP A 74 -40.31 9.09 -11.90
N ALA A 75 -41.06 7.99 -11.72
CA ALA A 75 -40.65 6.67 -12.21
C ALA A 75 -40.63 6.61 -13.75
N SER A 76 -41.62 7.21 -14.43
CA SER A 76 -41.64 7.32 -15.90
C SER A 76 -40.47 8.15 -16.44
N VAL A 77 -40.16 9.28 -15.81
CA VAL A 77 -39.00 10.13 -16.19
C VAL A 77 -37.68 9.39 -15.96
N ARG A 78 -37.53 8.65 -14.85
CA ARG A 78 -36.33 7.82 -14.59
C ARG A 78 -36.17 6.69 -15.60
N ALA A 79 -37.25 6.00 -15.98
CA ALA A 79 -37.20 4.96 -17.01
C ALA A 79 -36.74 5.53 -18.37
N ALA A 80 -37.30 6.68 -18.76
CA ALA A 80 -36.89 7.40 -19.97
C ALA A 80 -35.42 7.86 -19.94
N ILE A 81 -34.91 8.26 -18.78
CA ILE A 81 -33.50 8.67 -18.59
C ILE A 81 -32.55 7.47 -18.64
N ASN A 82 -32.86 6.39 -17.92
CA ASN A 82 -32.04 5.17 -17.87
C ASN A 82 -31.94 4.49 -19.25
N ALA A 83 -33.03 4.52 -20.03
CA ALA A 83 -33.07 3.99 -21.38
C ALA A 83 -32.03 4.62 -22.32
N ILE A 84 -31.62 5.88 -22.09
CA ILE A 84 -30.70 6.61 -22.96
C ILE A 84 -29.23 6.21 -22.72
N ASP A 85 -28.86 5.77 -21.50
CA ASP A 85 -27.47 5.43 -21.14
C ASP A 85 -27.02 4.03 -21.61
N HIS A 86 -27.96 3.21 -22.07
CA HIS A 86 -27.69 1.83 -22.50
C HIS A 86 -27.80 1.71 -24.02
N ASP A 87 -26.97 0.85 -24.62
CA ASP A 87 -27.09 0.46 -26.04
C ASP A 87 -28.33 -0.43 -26.28
N GLU A 88 -28.87 -1.04 -25.22
CA GLU A 88 -30.09 -1.85 -25.22
C GLU A 88 -31.05 -1.47 -24.08
N ILE A 89 -32.35 -1.55 -24.31
CA ILE A 89 -33.43 -1.31 -23.34
C ILE A 89 -34.23 -2.59 -23.08
N ASP A 90 -34.89 -2.70 -21.92
CA ASP A 90 -35.81 -3.82 -21.62
C ASP A 90 -36.91 -3.93 -22.69
N ASN A 91 -37.08 -5.12 -23.27
CA ASN A 91 -38.13 -5.37 -24.27
C ASN A 91 -39.49 -5.48 -23.56
N PRO A 92 -40.48 -4.60 -23.84
CA PRO A 92 -41.83 -4.73 -23.25
C PRO A 92 -42.54 -6.03 -23.64
N ASN A 93 -42.12 -6.67 -24.73
CA ASN A 93 -42.62 -7.96 -25.19
C ASN A 93 -41.81 -9.17 -24.67
N ALA A 94 -40.80 -9.00 -23.80
CA ALA A 94 -39.97 -10.09 -23.26
C ALA A 94 -40.75 -11.21 -22.52
N ALA A 95 -42.01 -10.94 -22.14
CA ALA A 95 -42.92 -11.94 -21.57
C ALA A 95 -43.53 -12.89 -22.61
N GLN A 96 -43.35 -12.61 -23.91
CA GLN A 96 -43.84 -13.43 -25.03
C GLN A 96 -42.77 -14.46 -25.44
N ALA A 97 -43.20 -15.67 -25.79
CA ALA A 97 -42.29 -16.81 -25.97
C ALA A 97 -41.53 -16.74 -27.31
N GLY A 98 -40.29 -16.24 -27.27
CA GLY A 98 -39.37 -16.17 -28.41
C GLY A 98 -38.66 -14.82 -28.55
N GLU A 99 -39.19 -13.78 -27.90
CA GLU A 99 -38.64 -12.43 -27.94
C GLU A 99 -37.34 -12.30 -27.12
N PRO A 100 -36.38 -11.46 -27.56
CA PRO A 100 -35.20 -11.15 -26.76
C PRO A 100 -35.61 -10.35 -25.52
N LYS A 101 -34.86 -10.50 -24.41
CA LYS A 101 -35.14 -9.76 -23.16
C LYS A 101 -34.94 -8.26 -23.30
N THR A 102 -34.03 -7.87 -24.19
CA THR A 102 -33.62 -6.50 -24.46
C THR A 102 -33.69 -6.23 -25.96
N LEU A 103 -33.85 -4.97 -26.33
CA LEU A 103 -33.87 -4.47 -27.71
C LEU A 103 -32.86 -3.33 -27.84
N PRO A 104 -32.25 -3.09 -29.02
CA PRO A 104 -31.43 -1.90 -29.25
C PRO A 104 -32.16 -0.61 -28.86
N ASN A 105 -31.44 0.33 -28.25
CA ASN A 105 -31.99 1.61 -27.82
C ASN A 105 -32.43 2.46 -29.02
N PRO A 106 -33.73 2.84 -29.12
CA PRO A 106 -34.26 3.55 -30.28
C PRO A 106 -34.08 5.08 -30.20
N TYR A 107 -33.64 5.64 -29.07
CA TYR A 107 -33.71 7.09 -28.81
C TYR A 107 -32.46 7.85 -29.27
N ASN A 108 -32.61 8.66 -30.32
CA ASN A 108 -31.51 9.41 -30.95
C ASN A 108 -31.45 10.89 -30.54
N VAL A 109 -32.57 11.50 -30.10
CA VAL A 109 -32.64 12.96 -29.83
C VAL A 109 -33.35 13.26 -28.52
N VAL A 110 -32.69 14.00 -27.63
CA VAL A 110 -33.26 14.52 -26.38
C VAL A 110 -33.54 16.02 -26.49
N VAL A 111 -34.80 16.41 -26.27
CA VAL A 111 -35.26 17.81 -26.13
C VAL A 111 -35.63 18.04 -24.66
N SER A 112 -34.97 18.97 -23.98
CA SER A 112 -35.17 19.17 -22.53
C SER A 112 -35.32 20.62 -22.10
N VAL A 113 -35.94 20.81 -20.94
CA VAL A 113 -36.21 22.10 -20.28
C VAL A 113 -35.84 21.98 -18.79
N MET A 114 -35.14 22.99 -18.27
CA MET A 114 -34.55 23.05 -16.92
C MET A 114 -33.39 22.05 -16.70
N MET A 115 -32.90 21.97 -15.45
CA MET A 115 -31.79 21.10 -15.07
C MET A 115 -32.22 19.63 -15.03
N LEU A 116 -31.41 18.75 -15.62
CA LEU A 116 -31.49 17.31 -15.39
C LEU A 116 -30.75 17.00 -14.08
N LYS A 117 -31.48 16.46 -13.09
CA LYS A 117 -30.94 16.09 -11.78
C LYS A 117 -30.07 14.82 -11.83
N GLU A 118 -29.54 14.45 -10.67
CA GLU A 118 -28.85 13.18 -10.43
C GLU A 118 -29.65 11.99 -11.00
N GLY A 119 -28.96 11.06 -11.67
CA GLY A 119 -29.55 9.91 -12.35
C GLY A 119 -29.46 9.96 -13.88
N TRP A 120 -29.31 11.13 -14.50
CA TRP A 120 -28.75 11.19 -15.85
C TRP A 120 -27.23 11.02 -15.71
N ASP A 121 -26.64 9.96 -16.29
CA ASP A 121 -25.17 9.72 -16.27
C ASP A 121 -24.61 9.25 -17.63
N VAL A 122 -25.30 9.61 -18.71
CA VAL A 122 -25.00 9.19 -20.09
C VAL A 122 -23.53 9.32 -20.52
N ARG A 123 -23.08 8.35 -21.34
CA ARG A 123 -21.76 8.35 -22.01
C ARG A 123 -21.80 8.70 -23.50
N ASN A 124 -22.97 8.68 -24.13
CA ASN A 124 -23.16 8.69 -25.59
C ASN A 124 -23.53 10.05 -26.22
N VAL A 125 -23.23 11.17 -25.54
CA VAL A 125 -23.58 12.51 -26.02
C VAL A 125 -22.60 12.99 -27.09
N LYS A 126 -22.98 12.91 -28.38
CA LYS A 126 -22.16 13.38 -29.52
C LYS A 126 -22.41 14.83 -29.94
N VAL A 127 -23.57 15.42 -29.65
CA VAL A 127 -23.93 16.78 -30.10
C VAL A 127 -24.62 17.57 -28.99
N ILE A 128 -24.07 18.74 -28.66
CA ILE A 128 -24.63 19.71 -27.70
C ILE A 128 -25.06 20.97 -28.45
N VAL A 129 -26.36 21.28 -28.37
CA VAL A 129 -26.95 22.48 -28.96
C VAL A 129 -27.74 23.25 -27.88
N PRO A 130 -27.20 24.39 -27.40
CA PRO A 130 -27.95 25.33 -26.57
C PRO A 130 -28.83 26.23 -27.45
N LEU A 131 -30.11 26.41 -27.10
CA LEU A 131 -31.03 27.29 -27.84
C LEU A 131 -31.29 28.63 -27.11
N ARG A 132 -30.68 28.82 -25.94
CA ARG A 132 -30.82 30.02 -25.09
C ARG A 132 -29.51 30.33 -24.36
N THR A 133 -29.49 31.47 -23.67
CA THR A 133 -28.40 31.83 -22.76
C THR A 133 -28.23 30.81 -21.63
N CYS A 134 -27.09 30.12 -21.62
CA CYS A 134 -26.68 29.23 -20.53
C CYS A 134 -26.11 30.04 -19.35
N ASP A 135 -26.97 30.77 -18.64
CA ASP A 135 -26.59 31.73 -17.59
C ASP A 135 -26.00 31.06 -16.33
N SER A 136 -26.24 29.75 -16.14
CA SER A 136 -25.68 28.96 -15.04
C SER A 136 -24.39 28.27 -15.47
N ARG A 137 -23.26 28.70 -14.87
CA ARG A 137 -21.94 28.09 -15.03
C ARG A 137 -21.97 26.59 -14.72
N THR A 138 -22.47 26.20 -13.55
CA THR A 138 -22.52 24.80 -13.10
C THR A 138 -23.31 23.90 -14.05
N LEU A 139 -24.44 24.38 -14.59
CA LEU A 139 -25.20 23.62 -15.60
C LEU A 139 -24.41 23.48 -16.91
N THR A 140 -23.64 24.49 -17.29
CA THR A 140 -22.82 24.50 -18.51
C THR A 140 -21.65 23.52 -18.38
N GLU A 141 -20.93 23.55 -17.25
CA GLU A 141 -19.87 22.59 -16.89
C GLU A 141 -20.40 21.15 -16.84
N GLN A 142 -21.53 20.92 -16.16
CA GLN A 142 -22.20 19.61 -16.11
C GLN A 142 -22.66 19.12 -17.49
N THR A 143 -23.10 20.00 -18.39
CA THR A 143 -23.52 19.62 -19.75
C THR A 143 -22.32 19.24 -20.61
N LEU A 144 -21.23 20.01 -20.53
CA LEU A 144 -19.99 19.75 -21.28
C LEU A 144 -19.29 18.47 -20.81
N GLY A 145 -19.12 18.30 -19.50
CA GLY A 145 -18.44 17.15 -18.88
C GLY A 145 -19.14 15.79 -19.07
N ARG A 146 -20.33 15.78 -19.69
CA ARG A 146 -21.04 14.56 -20.13
C ARG A 146 -20.66 14.16 -21.55
N GLY A 147 -20.52 15.13 -22.44
CA GLY A 147 -20.07 14.91 -23.81
C GLY A 147 -18.58 14.61 -23.94
N LEU A 148 -17.76 15.03 -22.95
CA LEU A 148 -16.33 14.73 -22.90
C LEU A 148 -16.01 13.32 -22.35
N ARG A 149 -17.01 12.47 -22.16
CA ARG A 149 -16.85 11.09 -21.70
C ARG A 149 -16.64 10.17 -22.90
N ARG A 150 -15.80 9.16 -22.74
CA ARG A 150 -15.60 8.13 -23.76
C ARG A 150 -16.74 7.12 -23.75
N MET A 151 -17.28 6.82 -24.92
CA MET A 151 -18.23 5.73 -25.17
C MET A 151 -17.50 4.37 -25.15
N HIS A 152 -16.36 4.28 -25.85
CA HIS A 152 -15.66 3.03 -26.09
C HIS A 152 -14.23 3.05 -25.51
N PRO A 153 -13.83 2.01 -24.72
CA PRO A 153 -12.44 1.80 -24.37
C PRO A 153 -11.62 1.41 -25.62
N PRO A 154 -10.31 1.70 -25.66
CA PRO A 154 -9.46 1.24 -26.75
C PRO A 154 -9.35 -0.29 -26.71
N GLN A 155 -9.25 -0.93 -27.88
CA GLN A 155 -9.18 -2.38 -28.02
C GLN A 155 -7.89 -2.80 -28.73
N LEU A 156 -7.37 -3.97 -28.40
CA LEU A 156 -6.22 -4.57 -29.08
C LEU A 156 -6.73 -5.54 -30.17
N ASP A 157 -6.11 -5.50 -31.35
CA ASP A 157 -6.33 -6.52 -32.38
C ASP A 157 -5.42 -7.75 -32.19
N GLU A 158 -5.62 -8.78 -33.01
CA GLU A 158 -4.85 -10.04 -32.95
C GLU A 158 -3.36 -9.87 -33.30
N ALA A 159 -2.96 -8.73 -33.88
CA ALA A 159 -1.58 -8.38 -34.18
C ALA A 159 -0.93 -7.51 -33.07
N GLY A 160 -1.69 -7.13 -32.04
CA GLY A 160 -1.25 -6.25 -30.95
C GLY A 160 -1.27 -4.76 -31.30
N ALA A 161 -1.88 -4.37 -32.43
CA ALA A 161 -2.11 -2.97 -32.76
C ALA A 161 -3.40 -2.46 -32.07
N VAL A 162 -3.49 -1.15 -31.84
CA VAL A 162 -4.61 -0.54 -31.12
C VAL A 162 -5.72 -0.14 -32.10
N SER A 163 -6.86 -0.82 -32.01
CA SER A 163 -8.11 -0.35 -32.58
C SER A 163 -8.74 0.67 -31.63
N THR A 164 -8.73 1.95 -32.02
CA THR A 164 -9.46 3.02 -31.33
C THR A 164 -10.53 3.57 -32.24
N VAL A 165 -11.79 3.46 -31.81
CA VAL A 165 -12.90 4.20 -32.42
C VAL A 165 -12.69 5.69 -32.12
N ARG A 166 -12.69 6.52 -33.17
CA ARG A 166 -12.67 7.98 -33.01
C ARG A 166 -14.02 8.45 -32.49
N GLU A 167 -14.01 9.28 -31.47
CA GLU A 167 -15.19 9.86 -30.85
C GLU A 167 -15.09 11.39 -30.93
N GLU A 168 -16.22 12.06 -31.21
CA GLU A 168 -16.28 13.51 -31.40
C GLU A 168 -17.46 14.08 -30.62
N LEU A 169 -17.22 15.21 -29.94
CA LEU A 169 -18.24 16.03 -29.32
C LEU A 169 -18.40 17.34 -30.11
N TYR A 170 -19.54 17.49 -30.77
CA TYR A 170 -19.89 18.72 -31.48
C TYR A 170 -20.66 19.66 -30.54
N VAL A 171 -20.05 20.76 -30.12
CA VAL A 171 -20.70 21.81 -29.31
C VAL A 171 -20.97 23.03 -30.19
N MET A 172 -22.25 23.37 -30.38
CA MET A 172 -22.60 24.62 -31.08
C MET A 172 -22.22 25.82 -30.22
N GLN A 173 -21.45 26.75 -30.81
CA GLN A 173 -20.76 27.82 -30.09
C GLN A 173 -21.74 28.70 -29.28
N HIS A 174 -21.44 28.88 -27.99
CA HIS A 174 -22.21 29.73 -27.08
C HIS A 174 -21.28 30.37 -26.04
N PRO A 175 -21.44 31.66 -25.68
CA PRO A 175 -20.50 32.37 -24.79
C PRO A 175 -20.17 31.66 -23.47
N SER A 176 -21.14 30.98 -22.85
CA SER A 176 -20.91 30.22 -21.61
C SER A 176 -19.95 29.04 -21.78
N PHE A 177 -19.93 28.39 -22.94
CA PHE A 177 -18.93 27.35 -23.24
C PHE A 177 -17.58 27.99 -23.55
N SER A 178 -17.55 29.11 -24.29
CA SER A 178 -16.32 29.87 -24.54
C SER A 178 -15.62 30.30 -23.25
N GLY A 179 -16.36 30.81 -22.26
CA GLY A 179 -15.80 31.22 -20.96
C GLY A 179 -15.18 30.06 -20.18
N ILE A 180 -15.80 28.86 -20.19
CA ILE A 180 -15.20 27.66 -19.60
C ILE A 180 -13.91 27.29 -20.35
N ILE A 181 -13.95 27.30 -21.69
CA ILE A 181 -12.79 26.98 -22.55
C ILE A 181 -11.62 27.96 -22.31
N GLU A 182 -11.90 29.26 -22.14
CA GLU A 182 -10.89 30.27 -21.80
C GLU A 182 -10.25 30.09 -20.41
N GLU A 183 -10.99 29.51 -19.45
CA GLU A 183 -10.50 29.19 -18.11
C GLU A 183 -9.68 27.89 -18.07
N ILE A 184 -9.97 26.92 -18.94
CA ILE A 184 -9.28 25.61 -19.00
C ILE A 184 -8.26 25.50 -20.13
N LYS A 185 -7.92 26.60 -20.82
CA LYS A 185 -6.97 26.65 -21.95
C LYS A 185 -5.53 26.24 -21.63
N ASP A 186 -5.19 26.05 -20.35
CA ASP A 186 -3.92 25.47 -19.90
C ASP A 186 -3.97 23.94 -19.81
N ILE A 187 -5.17 23.33 -19.88
CA ILE A 187 -5.39 21.87 -19.92
C ILE A 187 -6.13 21.38 -21.17
N VAL A 188 -6.58 22.27 -22.06
CA VAL A 188 -7.12 21.92 -23.39
C VAL A 188 -6.31 22.57 -24.52
N GLU A 189 -5.94 21.77 -25.51
CA GLU A 189 -5.26 22.26 -26.70
C GLU A 189 -6.27 22.82 -27.70
N LEU A 190 -6.20 24.12 -27.96
CA LEU A 190 -6.98 24.77 -29.02
C LEU A 190 -6.24 24.63 -30.35
N ARG A 191 -6.92 24.08 -31.35
CA ARG A 191 -6.45 23.92 -32.73
C ARG A 191 -7.52 24.39 -33.70
N ASP A 192 -7.11 24.96 -34.83
CA ASP A 192 -8.05 25.19 -35.92
C ASP A 192 -8.52 23.85 -36.51
N GLN A 193 -9.69 23.83 -37.16
CA GLN A 193 -10.32 22.59 -37.65
C GLN A 193 -9.41 21.78 -38.59
N ASP A 194 -8.52 22.47 -39.30
CA ASP A 194 -7.57 21.91 -40.26
C ASP A 194 -6.27 21.37 -39.60
N GLU A 195 -6.06 21.62 -38.30
CA GLU A 195 -4.87 21.23 -37.52
C GLU A 195 -5.14 20.11 -36.49
N ILE A 196 -6.41 19.78 -36.25
CA ILE A 196 -6.80 18.65 -35.40
C ILE A 196 -6.40 17.37 -36.11
N ASP A 197 -5.29 16.73 -35.74
CA ASP A 197 -5.08 15.34 -36.13
C ASP A 197 -6.05 14.44 -35.34
N HIS A 198 -6.65 13.48 -36.02
CA HIS A 198 -7.99 13.00 -35.72
C HIS A 198 -8.03 11.79 -34.80
N LEU A 199 -6.96 11.00 -34.72
CA LEU A 199 -6.87 9.82 -33.87
C LEU A 199 -6.02 10.12 -32.63
N PRO A 200 -6.48 9.74 -31.41
CA PRO A 200 -5.57 9.67 -30.27
C PRO A 200 -4.51 8.63 -30.57
N GLU A 201 -3.27 9.06 -30.84
CA GLU A 201 -2.16 8.13 -31.02
C GLU A 201 -1.85 7.41 -29.68
N TYR A 202 -1.43 6.15 -29.77
CA TYR A 202 -0.98 5.35 -28.64
C TYR A 202 0.47 4.90 -28.84
N LEU A 203 1.22 4.86 -27.75
CA LEU A 203 2.59 4.37 -27.71
C LEU A 203 2.59 2.94 -27.14
N ALA A 204 3.25 2.01 -27.81
CA ALA A 204 3.58 0.71 -27.24
C ALA A 204 4.73 0.88 -26.22
N VAL A 205 4.40 0.84 -24.93
CA VAL A 205 5.37 0.92 -23.84
C VAL A 205 6.02 -0.46 -23.70
N THR A 206 7.27 -0.55 -24.15
CA THR A 206 7.92 -1.83 -24.46
C THR A 206 8.98 -2.17 -23.41
N PRO A 207 8.95 -3.34 -22.74
CA PRO A 207 9.98 -3.76 -21.80
C PRO A 207 11.36 -3.83 -22.45
N ARG A 208 12.40 -3.49 -21.67
CA ARG A 208 13.79 -3.83 -22.02
C ARG A 208 13.99 -5.35 -21.99
N ALA A 209 15.11 -5.80 -22.56
CA ALA A 209 15.54 -7.19 -22.50
C ALA A 209 15.68 -7.67 -21.03
N ASP A 210 15.42 -8.96 -20.80
CA ASP A 210 15.34 -9.58 -19.47
C ASP A 210 16.59 -9.32 -18.60
N ASP A 211 17.78 -9.34 -19.19
CA ASP A 211 19.07 -9.07 -18.54
C ASP A 211 19.28 -7.59 -18.17
N GLN A 212 18.65 -6.69 -18.93
CA GLN A 212 18.75 -5.24 -18.73
C GLN A 212 17.70 -4.72 -17.74
N ARG A 213 16.47 -5.26 -17.76
CA ARG A 213 15.37 -4.76 -16.93
C ARG A 213 15.58 -5.01 -15.44
N GLU A 214 16.24 -6.10 -15.04
CA GLU A 214 16.51 -6.39 -13.62
C GLU A 214 17.42 -5.34 -12.96
N ALA A 215 18.43 -4.84 -13.69
CA ALA A 215 19.38 -3.86 -13.17
C ALA A 215 18.75 -2.51 -12.81
N VAL A 216 17.62 -2.17 -13.45
CA VAL A 216 16.87 -0.92 -13.28
C VAL A 216 15.48 -1.15 -12.65
N ALA A 217 15.23 -2.34 -12.11
CA ALA A 217 13.95 -2.69 -11.53
C ALA A 217 13.68 -1.98 -10.20
N VAL A 218 12.53 -1.31 -10.13
CA VAL A 218 11.95 -0.79 -8.88
C VAL A 218 10.99 -1.82 -8.27
N ARG A 219 10.75 -1.70 -6.97
CA ARG A 219 9.88 -2.58 -6.19
C ARG A 219 8.47 -1.98 -6.13
N LEU A 220 7.44 -2.81 -6.28
CA LEU A 220 6.03 -2.39 -6.24
C LEU A 220 5.36 -2.81 -4.93
N THR A 221 5.99 -2.47 -3.80
CA THR A 221 5.61 -2.97 -2.46
C THR A 221 4.26 -2.43 -2.00
N GLN A 222 3.36 -3.35 -1.59
CA GLN A 222 2.03 -3.07 -1.08
C GLN A 222 1.86 -3.55 0.37
N PHE A 223 1.40 -2.65 1.26
CA PHE A 223 0.95 -3.03 2.59
C PHE A 223 -0.39 -3.77 2.49
N ILE A 224 -0.45 -5.03 2.96
CA ILE A 224 -1.66 -5.87 2.90
C ILE A 224 -2.41 -5.90 4.24
N GLY A 225 -1.70 -5.78 5.36
CA GLY A 225 -2.31 -5.72 6.69
C GLY A 225 -1.39 -6.18 7.81
N ILE A 226 -1.98 -6.41 8.99
CA ILE A 226 -1.30 -7.03 10.15
C ILE A 226 -1.84 -8.45 10.30
N ARG A 227 -0.94 -9.43 10.28
CA ARG A 227 -1.25 -10.85 10.49
C ARG A 227 -0.74 -11.31 11.85
N GLU A 228 -1.66 -11.79 12.67
CA GLU A 228 -1.36 -12.35 13.97
C GLU A 228 -0.79 -13.77 13.84
N ARG A 229 0.53 -13.92 14.06
CA ARG A 229 1.21 -15.20 14.17
C ARG A 229 1.35 -15.55 15.66
N GLN A 230 0.70 -16.62 16.10
CA GLN A 230 1.03 -17.20 17.41
C GLN A 230 2.47 -17.74 17.36
N VAL A 231 3.36 -17.19 18.19
CA VAL A 231 4.77 -17.60 18.23
C VAL A 231 4.84 -18.98 18.88
N PRO A 232 5.48 -19.99 18.24
CA PRO A 232 5.74 -21.27 18.86
C PRO A 232 6.52 -21.07 20.17
N TRP A 233 6.09 -21.75 21.25
CA TRP A 233 6.71 -21.62 22.59
C TRP A 233 8.23 -21.84 22.63
N THR A 234 8.77 -22.45 21.58
CA THR A 234 10.19 -22.76 21.40
C THR A 234 11.01 -21.58 20.90
N GLU A 235 10.44 -20.65 20.14
CA GLU A 235 11.16 -19.48 19.58
C GLU A 235 11.57 -18.49 20.68
N HIS A 236 10.77 -18.37 21.75
CA HIS A 236 11.07 -17.54 22.94
C HIS A 236 11.46 -18.31 24.20
N PHE A 237 11.59 -19.65 24.18
CA PHE A 237 12.15 -20.40 25.32
C PHE A 237 13.65 -20.10 25.46
N VAL A 238 14.04 -19.31 26.46
CA VAL A 238 15.43 -18.87 26.65
C VAL A 238 16.11 -19.62 27.80
N ALA A 239 17.35 -20.06 27.60
CA ALA A 239 18.11 -20.83 28.59
C ALA A 239 18.30 -20.22 30.00
N PRO A 240 18.24 -18.89 30.27
CA PRO A 240 18.22 -18.34 31.63
C PRO A 240 16.83 -18.37 32.31
N GLU A 241 15.75 -18.74 31.62
CA GLU A 241 14.42 -18.95 32.25
C GLU A 241 14.36 -20.25 33.06
N VAL A 242 15.24 -21.22 32.76
CA VAL A 242 15.47 -22.38 33.64
C VAL A 242 16.27 -21.88 34.85
N PRO A 243 15.77 -22.03 36.10
CA PRO A 243 16.46 -21.52 37.27
C PRO A 243 17.88 -22.06 37.39
N ARG A 244 18.86 -21.18 37.58
CA ARG A 244 20.24 -21.58 37.86
C ARG A 244 20.30 -22.20 39.25
N ASP A 245 20.77 -23.44 39.30
CA ASP A 245 20.80 -24.26 40.49
C ASP A 245 22.20 -24.91 40.66
N GLU A 246 22.49 -25.52 41.81
CA GLU A 246 23.78 -26.17 42.01
C GLU A 246 23.93 -27.41 41.11
N ARG A 247 24.92 -27.34 40.23
CA ARG A 247 25.28 -28.40 39.29
C ARG A 247 25.76 -29.66 40.01
N ALA A 248 25.34 -30.82 39.52
CA ALA A 248 25.78 -32.12 40.01
C ALA A 248 27.30 -32.32 39.77
N PRO A 249 28.03 -32.98 40.69
CA PRO A 249 29.39 -33.43 40.42
C PRO A 249 29.37 -34.48 39.31
N TRP A 250 30.33 -34.42 38.37
CA TRP A 250 30.54 -35.48 37.39
C TRP A 250 31.15 -36.72 38.07
N ILE A 251 30.76 -37.92 37.65
CA ILE A 251 31.40 -39.18 38.03
C ILE A 251 32.19 -39.70 36.83
N ASP A 252 33.48 -39.95 37.04
CA ASP A 252 34.49 -40.29 36.03
C ASP A 252 34.91 -41.77 36.03
N ASP A 253 34.54 -42.55 37.05
CA ASP A 253 34.75 -44.01 37.14
C ASP A 253 33.46 -44.74 37.54
N VAL A 254 33.19 -45.91 36.93
CA VAL A 254 31.92 -46.66 37.06
C VAL A 254 32.13 -48.17 36.85
N ASP A 255 32.24 -48.93 37.95
CA ASP A 255 32.24 -50.40 37.96
C ASP A 255 30.92 -51.02 37.45
N ASP A 256 29.78 -50.39 37.75
CA ASP A 256 28.46 -51.03 37.64
C ASP A 256 27.79 -50.89 36.27
N LEU A 257 27.06 -51.93 35.86
CA LEU A 257 26.36 -52.03 34.58
C LEU A 257 24.87 -51.66 34.66
N THR A 258 24.33 -51.51 35.87
CA THR A 258 22.89 -51.38 36.10
C THR A 258 22.59 -50.09 36.87
N VAL A 259 21.74 -49.22 36.30
CA VAL A 259 21.26 -48.03 37.01
C VAL A 259 19.74 -48.11 37.20
N ALA A 260 19.31 -48.18 38.45
CA ALA A 260 17.91 -48.04 38.81
C ALA A 260 17.56 -46.55 38.85
N THR A 261 16.77 -46.09 37.88
CA THR A 261 16.09 -44.79 38.01
C THR A 261 14.87 -44.95 38.91
N GLN A 262 14.48 -43.88 39.61
CA GLN A 262 13.12 -43.72 40.14
C GLN A 262 12.47 -42.59 39.34
N LEU A 263 11.22 -42.78 38.92
CA LEU A 263 10.48 -41.78 38.15
C LEU A 263 9.36 -41.21 39.00
N TYR A 264 9.42 -39.90 39.22
CA TYR A 264 8.37 -39.15 39.90
C TYR A 264 7.12 -39.05 39.02
N ASP A 265 5.95 -39.40 39.55
CA ASP A 265 4.69 -39.21 38.86
C ASP A 265 4.00 -37.92 39.30
N GLY A 266 4.09 -36.87 38.48
CA GLY A 266 3.49 -35.56 38.77
C GLY A 266 1.96 -35.52 38.78
N ALA A 267 1.27 -36.63 38.45
CA ALA A 267 -0.18 -36.74 38.55
C ALA A 267 -0.64 -37.32 39.90
N SER A 268 0.06 -38.31 40.47
CA SER A 268 -0.23 -38.89 41.78
C SER A 268 0.55 -38.28 42.95
N GLY A 269 1.68 -37.61 42.68
CA GLY A 269 2.58 -37.10 43.71
C GLY A 269 3.37 -38.18 44.45
N GLN A 270 3.45 -39.38 43.88
CA GLN A 270 4.19 -40.51 44.44
C GLN A 270 5.41 -40.87 43.57
N GLU A 271 6.45 -41.39 44.21
CA GLU A 271 7.55 -42.04 43.53
C GLU A 271 7.08 -43.43 43.05
N THR A 272 7.33 -43.74 41.78
CA THR A 272 7.07 -45.07 41.23
C THR A 272 8.36 -45.88 41.15
N ASP A 273 8.26 -47.20 41.36
CA ASP A 273 9.35 -48.14 41.06
C ASP A 273 9.76 -47.92 39.59
N GLY A 274 10.93 -47.31 39.41
CA GLY A 274 11.33 -46.76 38.13
C GLY A 274 11.99 -47.77 37.21
N GLN A 275 12.57 -47.26 36.13
CA GLN A 275 13.12 -48.12 35.08
C GLN A 275 14.56 -48.49 35.42
N THR A 276 14.81 -49.79 35.55
CA THR A 276 16.15 -50.36 35.57
C THR A 276 16.77 -50.30 34.18
N PHE A 277 17.72 -49.39 33.99
CA PHE A 277 18.47 -49.26 32.76
C PHE A 277 19.76 -50.09 32.85
N ILE A 278 19.86 -51.10 31.98
CA ILE A 278 21.11 -51.83 31.75
C ILE A 278 21.91 -51.03 30.72
N LEU A 279 23.11 -50.57 31.09
CA LEU A 279 23.98 -49.84 30.17
C LEU A 279 24.55 -50.81 29.12
N PRO A 280 24.42 -50.52 27.81
CA PRO A 280 25.01 -51.37 26.77
C PRO A 280 26.54 -51.40 26.90
N ALA A 281 27.14 -52.56 26.62
CA ALA A 281 28.58 -52.76 26.71
C ALA A 281 29.37 -51.83 25.76
N VAL A 282 28.78 -51.53 24.59
CA VAL A 282 29.25 -50.52 23.64
C VAL A 282 28.06 -49.63 23.28
N PRO A 283 27.89 -48.48 23.94
CA PRO A 283 26.78 -47.56 23.64
C PRO A 283 27.01 -46.81 22.34
N VAL A 284 25.92 -46.38 21.70
CA VAL A 284 25.93 -45.50 20.53
C VAL A 284 25.04 -44.27 20.74
N TRP A 285 25.20 -43.26 19.88
CA TRP A 285 24.40 -42.01 19.92
C TRP A 285 22.88 -42.25 20.01
N ARG A 286 22.38 -43.33 19.40
CA ARG A 286 20.96 -43.71 19.43
C ARG A 286 20.48 -44.09 20.84
N ASP A 287 21.34 -44.63 21.69
CA ASP A 287 21.00 -44.98 23.07
C ASP A 287 20.84 -43.73 23.92
N TYR A 288 21.72 -42.73 23.73
CA TYR A 288 21.60 -41.41 24.33
C TYR A 288 20.36 -40.65 23.86
N ASP A 289 20.09 -40.60 22.56
CA ASP A 289 18.89 -39.92 22.07
C ASP A 289 17.59 -40.58 22.60
N ARG A 290 17.58 -41.92 22.71
CA ARG A 290 16.50 -42.68 23.33
C ARG A 290 16.38 -42.46 24.84
N LEU A 291 17.51 -42.37 25.56
CA LEU A 291 17.57 -42.07 27.00
C LEU A 291 16.96 -40.69 27.26
N VAL A 292 17.44 -39.64 26.59
CA VAL A 292 16.91 -38.27 26.76
C VAL A 292 15.43 -38.22 26.37
N GLU A 293 14.99 -38.97 25.36
CA GLU A 293 13.57 -39.07 25.01
C GLU A 293 12.73 -39.74 26.11
N THR A 294 13.18 -40.89 26.62
CA THR A 294 12.38 -41.76 27.52
C THR A 294 12.42 -41.32 28.97
N VAL A 295 13.58 -40.87 29.47
CA VAL A 295 13.82 -40.52 30.88
C VAL A 295 13.45 -39.06 31.17
N TYR A 296 13.53 -38.17 30.18
CA TYR A 296 13.33 -36.74 30.37
C TYR A 296 12.18 -36.17 29.54
N ALA A 297 12.22 -36.29 28.20
CA ALA A 297 11.29 -35.56 27.33
C ALA A 297 9.84 -36.06 27.42
N LEU A 298 9.62 -37.38 27.44
CA LEU A 298 8.28 -37.97 27.56
C LEU A 298 7.64 -37.73 28.95
N PRO A 299 8.36 -37.90 30.08
CA PRO A 299 7.85 -37.49 31.40
C PRO A 299 7.51 -35.99 31.45
N LEU A 300 8.38 -35.11 30.94
CA LEU A 300 8.09 -33.66 30.89
C LEU A 300 6.81 -33.34 30.11
N LEU A 301 6.61 -33.92 28.93
CA LEU A 301 5.39 -33.72 28.14
C LEU A 301 4.12 -34.13 28.92
N ARG A 302 4.14 -35.30 29.56
CA ARG A 302 3.04 -35.79 30.40
C ARG A 302 2.77 -34.81 31.55
N ASP A 303 3.83 -34.40 32.24
CA ASP A 303 3.77 -33.57 33.44
C ASP A 303 3.37 -32.11 33.19
N VAL A 304 3.52 -31.60 31.96
CA VAL A 304 2.98 -30.29 31.52
C VAL A 304 1.71 -30.41 30.65
N GLN A 305 1.18 -31.63 30.47
CA GLN A 305 0.01 -31.97 29.65
C GLN A 305 0.11 -31.50 28.17
N ALA A 306 1.32 -31.53 27.60
CA ALA A 306 1.57 -31.10 26.23
C ALA A 306 1.40 -32.23 25.19
N ALA A 307 1.01 -31.85 23.98
CA ALA A 307 0.88 -32.76 22.85
C ALA A 307 2.22 -33.39 22.43
N PHE A 308 2.18 -34.64 21.98
CA PHE A 308 3.35 -35.42 21.55
C PHE A 308 4.15 -34.78 20.39
N SER A 309 3.53 -33.88 19.62
CA SER A 309 4.22 -33.05 18.61
C SER A 309 5.39 -32.24 19.18
N HIS A 310 5.32 -31.80 20.44
CA HIS A 310 6.37 -31.03 21.10
C HIS A 310 7.59 -31.88 21.55
N LYS A 311 7.57 -33.21 21.36
CA LYS A 311 8.61 -34.14 21.87
C LYS A 311 10.03 -33.78 21.43
N ASN A 312 10.23 -33.48 20.15
CA ASN A 312 11.56 -33.20 19.62
C ASN A 312 12.14 -31.89 20.18
N GLU A 313 11.27 -30.89 20.39
CA GLU A 313 11.62 -29.59 20.93
C GLU A 313 11.95 -29.67 22.43
N VAL A 314 11.12 -30.35 23.22
CA VAL A 314 11.42 -30.64 24.63
C VAL A 314 12.72 -31.42 24.75
N LYS A 315 12.94 -32.44 23.89
CA LYS A 315 14.20 -33.20 23.85
C LYS A 315 15.40 -32.31 23.55
N LEU A 316 15.30 -31.38 22.59
CA LEU A 316 16.36 -30.43 22.26
C LEU A 316 16.68 -29.48 23.42
N ARG A 317 15.66 -28.93 24.09
CA ARG A 317 15.85 -28.05 25.27
C ARG A 317 16.44 -28.79 26.48
N VAL A 318 16.04 -30.05 26.70
CA VAL A 318 16.64 -30.92 27.73
C VAL A 318 18.12 -31.17 27.47
N LYS A 319 18.53 -31.54 26.24
CA LYS A 319 19.95 -31.75 25.91
C LYS A 319 20.79 -30.51 26.24
N ALA A 320 20.34 -29.34 25.78
CA ALA A 320 21.02 -28.08 26.02
C ALA A 320 21.13 -27.70 27.51
N HIS A 321 20.16 -28.08 28.35
CA HIS A 321 20.26 -27.91 29.82
C HIS A 321 21.26 -28.89 30.43
N LEU A 322 21.17 -30.19 30.10
CA LEU A 322 22.07 -31.23 30.60
C LEU A 322 23.55 -30.89 30.30
N GLU A 323 23.83 -30.49 29.07
CA GLU A 323 25.17 -30.15 28.57
C GLU A 323 25.76 -28.87 29.20
N ARG A 324 24.93 -27.84 29.41
CA ARG A 324 25.41 -26.49 29.77
C ARG A 324 25.21 -26.13 31.25
N GLN A 325 24.26 -26.76 31.93
CA GLN A 325 23.77 -26.34 33.24
C GLN A 325 23.76 -27.48 34.27
N ALA A 326 23.50 -28.75 33.92
CA ALA A 326 23.31 -29.80 34.92
C ALA A 326 24.60 -30.22 35.67
N PHE A 327 25.79 -30.15 35.05
CA PHE A 327 27.01 -30.76 35.60
C PHE A 327 28.19 -29.80 35.82
N LYS A 328 28.98 -30.11 36.86
CA LYS A 328 30.36 -29.64 37.07
C LYS A 328 31.31 -30.51 36.22
N LEU A 329 31.36 -30.24 34.91
CA LEU A 329 32.16 -31.02 33.97
C LEU A 329 33.67 -30.89 34.23
N PRO A 330 34.46 -31.98 34.10
CA PRO A 330 35.91 -31.94 34.24
C PRO A 330 36.57 -31.24 33.03
N VAL A 331 37.77 -30.70 33.24
CA VAL A 331 38.53 -29.99 32.20
C VAL A 331 38.95 -30.97 31.09
N GLY A 332 38.42 -30.76 29.88
CA GLY A 332 38.75 -31.54 28.69
C GLY A 332 37.60 -32.36 28.11
N LEU A 333 36.50 -32.57 28.85
CA LEU A 333 35.31 -33.24 28.30
C LEU A 333 34.62 -32.34 27.26
N PRO A 334 34.15 -32.88 26.11
CA PRO A 334 33.29 -32.13 25.20
C PRO A 334 32.01 -31.65 25.88
N VAL A 335 31.62 -30.41 25.61
CA VAL A 335 30.34 -29.83 26.09
C VAL A 335 29.13 -30.46 25.37
N ASP A 336 29.34 -30.99 24.17
CA ASP A 336 28.35 -31.78 23.42
C ASP A 336 28.46 -33.26 23.81
N PHE A 337 27.41 -33.81 24.44
CA PHE A 337 27.43 -35.21 24.88
C PHE A 337 27.30 -36.20 23.71
N GLY A 338 26.66 -35.79 22.62
CA GLY A 338 26.62 -36.57 21.37
C GLY A 338 28.01 -36.75 20.76
N ARG A 339 28.88 -35.74 20.86
CA ARG A 339 30.30 -35.82 20.50
C ARG A 339 31.09 -36.70 21.46
N ALA A 340 30.94 -36.53 22.77
CA ALA A 340 31.65 -37.37 23.76
C ALA A 340 31.36 -38.87 23.56
N ILE A 341 30.13 -39.23 23.20
CA ILE A 341 29.75 -40.62 22.85
C ILE A 341 30.46 -41.15 21.59
N ALA A 342 30.82 -40.27 20.65
CA ALA A 342 31.53 -40.65 19.43
C ALA A 342 33.05 -40.88 19.65
N GLU A 343 33.60 -40.47 20.81
CA GLU A 343 35.03 -40.59 21.12
C GLU A 343 35.40 -42.00 21.65
N GLY A 344 34.46 -42.76 22.22
CA GLY A 344 34.65 -44.18 22.51
C GLY A 344 33.60 -44.81 23.43
N PRO A 345 33.63 -46.15 23.62
CA PRO A 345 32.65 -46.88 24.44
C PRO A 345 32.66 -46.46 25.92
N GLU A 346 33.82 -46.13 26.46
CA GLU A 346 34.01 -45.69 27.85
C GLU A 346 33.45 -44.27 28.09
N PRO A 347 33.85 -43.22 27.35
CA PRO A 347 33.18 -41.92 27.39
C PRO A 347 31.66 -42.01 27.22
N ALA A 348 31.18 -42.86 26.30
CA ALA A 348 29.75 -43.09 26.10
C ALA A 348 29.07 -43.69 27.33
N ARG A 349 29.70 -44.65 28.03
CA ARG A 349 29.18 -45.23 29.28
C ARG A 349 29.11 -44.19 30.39
N LEU A 350 30.16 -43.38 30.58
CA LEU A 350 30.20 -42.32 31.59
C LEU A 350 29.11 -41.27 31.37
N VAL A 351 28.88 -40.87 30.11
CA VAL A 351 27.76 -39.97 29.74
C VAL A 351 26.42 -40.60 30.10
N LEU A 352 26.13 -41.82 29.64
CA LEU A 352 24.83 -42.46 29.93
C LEU A 352 24.61 -42.71 31.42
N TYR A 353 25.65 -43.13 32.16
CA TYR A 353 25.58 -43.33 33.61
C TYR A 353 25.22 -42.03 34.34
N ASN A 354 25.95 -40.94 34.06
CA ASN A 354 25.68 -39.65 34.70
C ASN A 354 24.28 -39.11 34.40
N LEU A 355 23.72 -39.45 33.23
CA LEU A 355 22.36 -39.10 32.81
C LEU A 355 21.25 -40.02 33.37
N LEU A 356 21.58 -41.12 34.05
CA LEU A 356 20.62 -42.02 34.70
C LEU A 356 20.60 -41.90 36.22
N ARG A 357 21.50 -41.11 36.81
CA ARG A 357 21.55 -40.86 38.25
C ARG A 357 20.25 -40.21 38.74
N PRO A 358 19.52 -40.80 39.72
CA PRO A 358 18.20 -40.31 40.15
C PRO A 358 18.18 -38.82 40.55
N GLU A 359 19.25 -38.33 41.18
CA GLU A 359 19.39 -36.93 41.57
C GLU A 359 19.57 -35.97 40.39
N VAL A 360 20.09 -36.44 39.25
CA VAL A 360 20.19 -35.67 38.00
C VAL A 360 18.85 -35.69 37.28
N VAL A 361 18.22 -36.87 37.17
CA VAL A 361 16.92 -37.08 36.53
C VAL A 361 15.85 -36.22 37.20
N ASN A 362 15.62 -36.40 38.51
CA ASN A 362 14.56 -35.72 39.24
C ASN A 362 14.76 -34.19 39.30
N ARG A 363 16.00 -33.71 39.42
CA ARG A 363 16.31 -32.27 39.46
C ARG A 363 16.11 -31.61 38.10
N THR A 364 16.57 -32.26 37.02
CA THR A 364 16.34 -31.78 35.64
C THR A 364 14.84 -31.77 35.32
N LEU A 365 14.11 -32.84 35.65
CA LEU A 365 12.66 -32.91 35.45
C LEU A 365 11.95 -31.76 36.18
N SER A 366 12.29 -31.50 37.44
CA SER A 366 11.69 -30.43 38.24
C SER A 366 11.94 -29.04 37.66
N LEU A 367 13.20 -28.71 37.36
CA LEU A 367 13.59 -27.41 36.80
C LEU A 367 12.98 -27.17 35.40
N MET A 368 13.06 -28.18 34.52
CA MET A 368 12.55 -28.07 33.15
C MET A 368 11.01 -28.05 33.11
N LYS A 369 10.31 -28.73 34.02
CA LYS A 369 8.84 -28.71 34.12
C LYS A 369 8.32 -27.29 34.34
N ALA A 370 8.95 -26.54 35.26
CA ALA A 370 8.58 -25.14 35.53
C ALA A 370 8.78 -24.24 34.29
N ALA A 371 9.99 -24.26 33.71
CA ALA A 371 10.33 -23.42 32.56
C ALA A 371 9.48 -23.74 31.31
N VAL A 372 9.27 -25.02 30.98
CA VAL A 372 8.46 -25.43 29.82
C VAL A 372 6.99 -25.07 30.02
N ALA A 373 6.43 -25.29 31.21
CA ALA A 373 5.04 -24.90 31.51
C ALA A 373 4.83 -23.37 31.47
N GLN A 374 5.84 -22.58 31.84
CA GLN A 374 5.82 -21.13 31.74
C GLN A 374 5.87 -20.66 30.28
N ALA A 375 6.85 -21.13 29.49
CA ALA A 375 7.02 -20.73 28.09
C ALA A 375 5.81 -21.11 27.21
N MET A 376 5.20 -22.27 27.44
CA MET A 376 3.98 -22.69 26.75
C MET A 376 2.79 -21.76 27.05
N LYS A 377 2.59 -21.37 28.31
CA LYS A 377 1.53 -20.44 28.73
C LYS A 377 1.77 -19.00 28.24
N GLY A 378 3.03 -18.60 28.12
CA GLY A 378 3.44 -17.25 27.73
C GLY A 378 3.49 -16.98 26.23
N SER A 379 3.08 -17.93 25.36
CA SER A 379 3.23 -17.85 23.90
C SER A 379 2.64 -16.56 23.32
N PRO A 380 3.47 -15.58 22.90
CA PRO A 380 2.97 -14.28 22.47
C PRO A 380 2.38 -14.35 21.07
N VAL A 381 1.51 -13.38 20.78
CA VAL A 381 1.05 -13.10 19.42
C VAL A 381 2.02 -12.10 18.80
N ASP A 382 2.78 -12.54 17.80
CA ASP A 382 3.62 -11.69 16.96
C ASP A 382 2.73 -11.06 15.87
N ARG A 383 2.60 -9.74 15.91
CA ARG A 383 1.85 -8.94 14.94
C ARG A 383 2.78 -8.54 13.81
N ARG A 384 2.94 -9.43 12.84
CA ARG A 384 3.73 -9.12 11.63
C ARG A 384 2.88 -8.36 10.64
N VAL A 385 3.44 -7.28 10.12
CA VAL A 385 2.92 -6.66 8.91
C VAL A 385 3.20 -7.58 7.73
N GLU A 386 2.18 -7.81 6.92
CA GLU A 386 2.27 -8.58 5.68
C GLU A 386 2.40 -7.57 4.53
N LEU A 387 3.59 -7.54 3.93
CA LEU A 387 3.87 -6.79 2.70
C LEU A 387 3.79 -7.75 1.51
N SER A 388 3.12 -7.33 0.45
CA SER A 388 3.22 -7.94 -0.88
C SER A 388 4.27 -7.18 -1.68
N GLU A 389 5.04 -7.88 -2.51
CA GLU A 389 6.03 -7.27 -3.40
C GLU A 389 5.91 -7.88 -4.80
N ARG A 390 6.09 -7.04 -5.81
CA ARG A 390 6.19 -7.40 -7.23
C ARG A 390 7.34 -6.59 -7.83
N SER A 391 8.12 -7.18 -8.72
CA SER A 391 9.17 -6.45 -9.43
C SER A 391 8.58 -5.68 -10.60
N ALA A 392 9.12 -4.49 -10.88
CA ALA A 392 8.87 -3.81 -12.15
C ALA A 392 9.41 -4.60 -13.36
N ALA A 393 10.33 -5.56 -13.14
CA ALA A 393 10.74 -6.52 -14.17
C ALA A 393 9.61 -7.51 -14.56
N ASP A 394 8.58 -7.69 -13.72
CA ASP A 394 7.42 -8.56 -13.98
C ASP A 394 6.31 -7.84 -14.79
N LEU A 395 6.64 -6.73 -15.46
CA LEU A 395 5.73 -5.96 -16.30
C LEU A 395 5.87 -6.41 -17.76
N GLY A 396 4.77 -6.92 -18.33
CA GLY A 396 4.65 -7.11 -19.77
C GLY A 396 4.47 -5.78 -20.52
N PRO A 397 4.52 -5.81 -21.87
CA PRO A 397 4.20 -4.64 -22.69
C PRO A 397 2.73 -4.23 -22.54
N TYR A 398 2.47 -2.93 -22.66
CA TYR A 398 1.13 -2.35 -22.69
C TYR A 398 1.11 -1.10 -23.57
N VAL A 399 -0.07 -0.49 -23.73
CA VAL A 399 -0.24 0.73 -24.52
C VAL A 399 -0.58 1.93 -23.63
N ALA A 400 0.08 3.05 -23.90
CA ALA A 400 -0.17 4.34 -23.28
C ALA A 400 -0.70 5.34 -24.32
N ARG A 401 -1.38 6.40 -23.90
CA ARG A 401 -1.70 7.52 -24.80
C ARG A 401 -0.40 8.22 -25.19
N LYS A 402 -0.15 8.47 -26.47
CA LYS A 402 1.11 9.02 -26.97
C LYS A 402 1.16 10.54 -26.74
N GLN A 403 1.39 10.94 -25.50
CA GLN A 403 1.64 12.32 -25.10
C GLN A 403 3.03 12.44 -24.46
N HIS A 404 3.69 13.58 -24.68
CA HIS A 404 4.97 13.94 -24.08
C HIS A 404 6.02 12.79 -24.14
N VAL A 405 6.26 12.20 -25.31
CA VAL A 405 7.03 10.94 -25.40
C VAL A 405 8.51 11.11 -25.07
N LEU A 406 9.03 10.23 -24.21
CA LEU A 406 10.46 9.94 -24.08
C LEU A 406 10.76 8.64 -24.84
N GLU A 407 11.34 8.77 -26.03
CA GLU A 407 11.58 7.62 -26.94
C GLU A 407 12.65 6.65 -26.41
N HIS A 408 13.58 7.14 -25.59
CA HIS A 408 14.71 6.39 -25.05
C HIS A 408 14.88 6.69 -23.56
N CYS A 409 14.31 5.83 -22.72
CA CYS A 409 14.58 5.79 -21.29
C CYS A 409 15.92 5.07 -21.03
N GLU A 410 16.70 5.52 -20.06
CA GLU A 410 17.97 4.86 -19.68
C GLU A 410 17.86 4.03 -18.39
N ARG A 411 17.14 4.53 -17.38
CA ARG A 411 16.99 3.92 -16.05
C ARG A 411 15.58 3.41 -15.80
N SER A 412 14.77 3.23 -16.84
CA SER A 412 13.47 2.56 -16.73
C SER A 412 13.53 1.10 -17.18
N VAL A 413 12.63 0.27 -16.65
CA VAL A 413 12.40 -1.11 -17.12
C VAL A 413 11.82 -1.15 -18.53
N PHE A 414 11.26 -0.03 -19.01
CA PHE A 414 10.80 0.14 -20.39
C PHE A 414 11.84 0.89 -21.24
N VAL A 415 11.82 0.63 -22.55
CA VAL A 415 12.66 1.29 -23.55
C VAL A 415 12.21 2.75 -23.76
N ASN A 416 10.91 3.00 -23.65
CA ASN A 416 10.24 4.27 -23.95
C ASN A 416 9.16 4.57 -22.91
N GLY A 417 8.68 5.81 -22.88
CA GLY A 417 7.60 6.26 -22.02
C GLY A 417 6.77 7.37 -22.65
N ALA A 418 5.51 7.49 -22.23
CA ALA A 418 4.63 8.61 -22.49
C ALA A 418 4.11 9.12 -21.13
N PHE A 419 3.75 10.40 -21.04
CA PHE A 419 3.38 11.05 -19.77
C PHE A 419 2.17 11.96 -19.96
N ASP A 420 1.34 12.10 -18.94
CA ASP A 420 0.08 12.86 -19.03
C ASP A 420 0.37 14.37 -19.07
N SER A 421 1.50 14.83 -18.49
CA SER A 421 1.98 16.23 -18.56
C SER A 421 3.43 16.40 -19.05
N GLY A 422 3.76 17.61 -19.50
CA GLY A 422 5.13 17.98 -19.89
C GLY A 422 6.10 18.02 -18.70
N ASP A 423 5.62 18.31 -17.49
CA ASP A 423 6.44 18.32 -16.28
C ASP A 423 6.79 16.91 -15.79
N GLU A 424 5.92 15.92 -15.99
CA GLU A 424 6.26 14.51 -15.82
C GLU A 424 7.34 14.06 -16.82
N LEU A 425 7.27 14.47 -18.10
CA LEU A 425 8.33 14.22 -19.08
C LEU A 425 9.66 14.87 -18.66
N ARG A 426 9.64 16.12 -18.16
CA ARG A 426 10.84 16.78 -17.62
C ARG A 426 11.41 16.01 -16.44
N PHE A 427 10.57 15.60 -15.50
CA PHE A 427 10.96 14.82 -14.32
C PHE A 427 11.57 13.47 -14.70
N ALA A 428 10.95 12.70 -15.60
CA ALA A 428 11.50 11.45 -16.14
C ALA A 428 12.86 11.67 -16.83
N SER A 429 12.94 12.70 -17.67
CA SER A 429 14.17 13.09 -18.37
C SER A 429 15.30 13.51 -17.41
N LEU A 430 14.96 14.02 -16.22
CA LEU A 430 15.92 14.34 -15.15
C LEU A 430 16.35 13.10 -14.38
N LEU A 431 15.42 12.20 -14.04
CA LEU A 431 15.73 10.92 -13.36
C LEU A 431 16.76 10.10 -14.13
N ASP A 432 16.66 10.01 -15.46
CA ASP A 432 17.65 9.33 -16.30
C ASP A 432 19.06 9.94 -16.23
N ARG A 433 19.15 11.26 -16.02
CA ARG A 433 20.43 11.98 -15.91
C ARG A 433 21.03 11.92 -14.50
N CYS A 434 20.21 11.69 -13.47
CA CYS A 434 20.64 11.73 -12.06
C CYS A 434 21.54 10.55 -11.69
N SER A 435 22.79 10.83 -11.30
CA SER A 435 23.80 9.80 -11.04
C SER A 435 23.47 8.85 -9.88
N ASP A 436 22.61 9.28 -8.95
CA ASP A 436 22.17 8.53 -7.77
C ASP A 436 20.89 7.70 -7.99
N VAL A 437 20.21 7.85 -9.13
CA VAL A 437 19.06 7.01 -9.50
C VAL A 437 19.55 5.66 -10.01
N LEU A 438 19.06 4.57 -9.42
CA LEU A 438 19.35 3.20 -9.82
C LEU A 438 18.31 2.69 -10.83
N GLY A 439 17.04 3.07 -10.64
CA GLY A 439 15.95 2.76 -11.57
C GLY A 439 14.70 3.60 -11.30
N TRP A 440 13.82 3.75 -12.28
CA TRP A 440 12.52 4.41 -12.14
C TRP A 440 11.43 3.82 -13.01
N LEU A 441 10.19 4.04 -12.58
CA LEU A 441 8.97 3.60 -13.25
C LEU A 441 7.94 4.72 -13.17
N TYR A 442 7.29 5.01 -14.31
CA TYR A 442 6.09 5.85 -14.35
C TYR A 442 4.83 4.96 -14.37
N ASN A 443 3.86 5.29 -13.53
CA ASN A 443 2.82 4.39 -13.07
C ASN A 443 1.54 4.46 -13.91
N HIS A 444 1.64 4.08 -15.19
CA HIS A 444 0.48 3.99 -16.07
C HIS A 444 -0.63 3.12 -15.46
N ARG A 445 -1.80 3.70 -15.20
CA ARG A 445 -2.93 3.03 -14.51
C ARG A 445 -3.43 1.77 -15.23
N GLN A 446 -3.29 1.69 -16.55
CA GLN A 446 -3.73 0.56 -17.39
C GLN A 446 -2.59 -0.40 -17.80
N GLY A 447 -1.40 -0.28 -17.19
CA GLY A 447 -0.25 -1.16 -17.45
C GLY A 447 0.54 -1.55 -16.20
N VAL A 448 0.91 -0.55 -15.39
CA VAL A 448 1.56 -0.75 -14.08
C VAL A 448 0.50 -1.00 -13.01
N GLY A 449 -0.44 -0.06 -12.87
CA GLY A 449 -1.57 -0.15 -11.94
C GLY A 449 -1.20 -0.16 -10.45
N HIS A 450 -0.01 0.30 -10.06
CA HIS A 450 0.37 0.34 -8.64
C HIS A 450 -0.48 1.38 -7.91
N ARG A 451 -1.08 0.99 -6.79
CA ARG A 451 -2.00 1.85 -6.03
C ARG A 451 -1.79 1.72 -4.53
N ILE A 452 -2.03 2.84 -3.85
CA ILE A 452 -2.09 2.97 -2.41
C ILE A 452 -3.57 3.06 -2.03
N GLU A 453 -4.04 2.13 -1.20
CA GLU A 453 -5.43 2.13 -0.72
C GLU A 453 -5.53 2.95 0.58
N TYR A 454 -6.56 3.77 0.70
CA TYR A 454 -6.74 4.64 1.85
C TYR A 454 -8.22 4.91 2.11
N ASP A 455 -8.61 5.02 3.38
CA ASP A 455 -9.96 5.42 3.73
C ASP A 455 -10.10 6.96 3.75
N TYR A 456 -11.25 7.41 3.26
CA TYR A 456 -11.67 8.81 3.22
C TYR A 456 -13.19 8.87 3.37
N GLU A 457 -13.70 9.62 4.36
CA GLU A 457 -15.15 9.76 4.66
C GLU A 457 -15.88 8.41 4.83
N GLY A 458 -15.17 7.36 5.30
CA GLY A 458 -15.73 6.01 5.47
C GLY A 458 -15.75 5.15 4.21
N HIS A 459 -15.20 5.65 3.10
CA HIS A 459 -15.05 4.92 1.83
C HIS A 459 -13.57 4.68 1.51
N THR A 460 -13.22 3.45 1.15
CA THR A 460 -11.89 3.13 0.63
C THR A 460 -11.72 3.72 -0.77
N ARG A 461 -10.63 4.47 -0.97
CA ARG A 461 -10.22 5.09 -2.23
C ARG A 461 -8.85 4.57 -2.65
N HIS A 462 -8.50 4.82 -3.90
CA HIS A 462 -7.21 4.45 -4.48
C HIS A 462 -6.44 5.69 -4.92
N TYR A 463 -5.21 5.83 -4.44
CA TYR A 463 -4.24 6.81 -4.90
C TYR A 463 -3.23 6.09 -5.82
N TYR A 464 -2.97 6.69 -6.99
CA TYR A 464 -1.99 6.21 -7.96
C TYR A 464 -0.90 7.28 -8.03
N PRO A 465 0.27 7.08 -7.37
CA PRO A 465 1.38 8.03 -7.47
C PRO A 465 1.98 8.01 -8.88
N ASP A 466 2.48 9.15 -9.36
CA ASP A 466 2.96 9.29 -10.74
C ASP A 466 4.23 8.44 -11.01
N PHE A 467 5.23 8.46 -10.10
CA PHE A 467 6.48 7.70 -10.24
C PHE A 467 6.83 6.86 -9.00
N ILE A 468 7.60 5.79 -9.24
CA ILE A 468 8.32 5.02 -8.23
C ILE A 468 9.79 4.96 -8.67
N VAL A 469 10.71 5.36 -7.78
CA VAL A 469 12.14 5.52 -8.07
C VAL A 469 12.95 4.77 -7.02
N ARG A 470 14.03 4.09 -7.43
CA ARG A 470 15.00 3.44 -6.57
C ARG A 470 16.34 4.17 -6.67
N VAL A 471 16.93 4.54 -5.53
CA VAL A 471 18.10 5.44 -5.46
C VAL A 471 19.17 4.93 -4.49
N GLY A 472 20.43 5.28 -4.77
CA GLY A 472 21.59 4.95 -3.92
C GLY A 472 22.04 6.18 -3.11
N TRP A 473 21.68 6.24 -1.82
CA TRP A 473 22.04 7.35 -0.92
C TRP A 473 22.80 6.82 0.31
N GLY A 474 23.88 7.51 0.71
CA GLY A 474 24.63 7.18 1.92
C GLY A 474 25.26 5.77 1.95
N GLY A 475 25.36 5.08 0.80
CA GLY A 475 25.79 3.68 0.72
C GLY A 475 24.65 2.66 0.83
N HIS A 476 23.40 3.11 0.96
CA HIS A 476 22.19 2.30 1.06
C HIS A 476 21.27 2.48 -0.16
N ILE A 477 20.41 1.49 -0.40
CA ILE A 477 19.31 1.61 -1.36
C ILE A 477 18.10 2.19 -0.64
N HIS A 478 17.43 3.12 -1.30
CA HIS A 478 16.15 3.69 -0.87
C HIS A 478 15.14 3.63 -2.01
N ASN A 479 13.85 3.59 -1.68
CA ASN A 479 12.75 3.72 -2.62
C ASN A 479 12.03 5.06 -2.39
N VAL A 480 11.55 5.69 -3.46
CA VAL A 480 10.90 7.00 -3.45
C VAL A 480 9.64 6.93 -4.28
N ILE A 481 8.51 7.26 -3.66
CA ILE A 481 7.23 7.46 -4.32
C ILE A 481 7.12 8.95 -4.65
N VAL A 482 6.79 9.32 -5.88
CA VAL A 482 6.76 10.73 -6.31
C VAL A 482 5.43 11.09 -6.97
N GLU A 483 4.91 12.25 -6.59
CA GLU A 483 3.85 12.98 -7.28
C GLU A 483 4.46 14.23 -7.95
N VAL A 484 4.05 14.53 -9.19
CA VAL A 484 4.44 15.73 -9.95
C VAL A 484 3.17 16.52 -10.30
N LYS A 485 3.09 17.81 -9.97
CA LYS A 485 1.90 18.65 -10.24
C LYS A 485 2.25 20.10 -10.59
N GLY A 486 1.76 20.59 -11.74
CA GLY A 486 1.87 22.00 -12.14
C GLY A 486 0.90 22.97 -11.44
N ARG A 487 -0.03 22.44 -10.62
CA ARG A 487 -0.91 23.19 -9.72
C ARG A 487 -1.44 22.23 -8.66
N LYS A 488 -1.57 22.71 -7.41
CA LYS A 488 -2.09 21.93 -6.28
C LYS A 488 -3.55 22.31 -5.97
N ASP A 489 -4.41 21.31 -5.75
CA ASP A 489 -5.77 21.48 -5.22
C ASP A 489 -5.91 20.98 -3.76
N LEU A 490 -7.11 21.14 -3.17
CA LEU A 490 -7.38 20.74 -1.79
C LEU A 490 -7.47 19.21 -1.59
N LEU A 491 -7.68 18.42 -2.66
CA LEU A 491 -7.58 16.96 -2.63
C LEU A 491 -6.11 16.50 -2.72
N ASP A 492 -5.25 17.21 -3.44
CA ASP A 492 -3.81 16.91 -3.54
C ASP A 492 -3.12 16.97 -2.17
N GLU A 493 -3.52 17.91 -1.30
CA GLU A 493 -3.05 17.91 0.10
C GLU A 493 -3.34 16.58 0.78
N TYR A 494 -4.55 16.01 0.65
CA TYR A 494 -4.89 14.72 1.25
C TYR A 494 -4.11 13.56 0.60
N LYS A 495 -3.88 13.58 -0.72
CA LYS A 495 -3.04 12.58 -1.43
C LYS A 495 -1.61 12.59 -0.89
N GLU A 496 -1.02 13.78 -0.73
CA GLU A 496 0.28 13.97 -0.08
C GLU A 496 0.27 13.45 1.38
N GLN A 497 -0.80 13.73 2.15
CA GLN A 497 -0.91 13.19 3.52
C GLN A 497 -0.89 11.66 3.55
N VAL A 498 -1.59 11.02 2.61
CA VAL A 498 -1.64 9.56 2.42
C VAL A 498 -0.28 9.02 1.99
N GLY A 499 0.37 9.62 0.98
CA GLY A 499 1.66 9.21 0.45
C GLY A 499 2.78 9.25 1.50
N VAL A 500 2.88 10.35 2.27
CA VAL A 500 3.84 10.48 3.37
C VAL A 500 3.61 9.42 4.46
N ARG A 501 2.36 9.17 4.85
CA ARG A 501 2.03 8.11 5.82
C ARG A 501 2.41 6.73 5.29
N TYR A 502 2.11 6.46 4.03
CA TYR A 502 2.36 5.17 3.40
C TYR A 502 3.86 4.86 3.30
N ALA A 503 4.67 5.83 2.88
CA ALA A 503 6.13 5.70 2.84
C ALA A 503 6.75 5.51 4.25
N ALA A 504 6.19 6.14 5.28
CA ALA A 504 6.60 5.89 6.66
C ALA A 504 6.27 4.46 7.12
N THR A 505 5.05 3.97 6.89
CA THR A 505 4.65 2.59 7.25
C THR A 505 5.43 1.53 6.47
N LEU A 506 5.80 1.77 5.20
CA LEU A 506 6.72 0.89 4.50
C LEU A 506 8.14 0.94 5.11
N SER A 507 8.65 2.13 5.48
CA SER A 507 9.96 2.26 6.16
C SER A 507 10.04 1.61 7.53
N GLU A 508 8.90 1.43 8.22
CA GLU A 508 8.83 0.76 9.54
C GLU A 508 8.89 -0.78 9.42
N HIS A 509 8.65 -1.34 8.23
CA HIS A 509 8.38 -2.77 8.04
C HIS A 509 9.12 -3.44 6.87
N ASP A 510 9.69 -2.67 5.94
CA ASP A 510 10.58 -3.14 4.86
C ASP A 510 12.05 -3.05 5.28
N SER A 511 12.89 -3.81 4.58
CA SER A 511 14.35 -3.82 4.69
C SER A 511 15.05 -2.63 4.02
N GLU A 512 14.42 -2.01 3.03
CA GLU A 512 14.88 -0.78 2.37
C GLU A 512 13.98 0.40 2.79
N PRO A 513 14.50 1.60 3.12
CA PRO A 513 13.66 2.73 3.51
C PRO A 513 12.89 3.33 2.32
N TRP A 514 11.69 3.84 2.60
CA TRP A 514 10.74 4.41 1.65
C TRP A 514 10.46 5.88 1.93
N HIS A 515 10.47 6.69 0.88
CA HIS A 515 10.23 8.13 0.94
C HIS A 515 9.03 8.52 0.07
N TYR A 516 8.47 9.70 0.35
CA TYR A 516 7.48 10.35 -0.51
C TYR A 516 7.98 11.74 -0.90
N LEU A 517 7.84 12.13 -2.17
CA LEU A 517 8.12 13.47 -2.68
C LEU A 517 6.92 14.05 -3.42
N PHE A 518 6.62 15.32 -3.16
CA PHE A 518 5.65 16.12 -3.91
C PHE A 518 6.40 17.24 -4.63
N VAL A 519 6.50 17.12 -5.95
CA VAL A 519 7.23 18.05 -6.83
C VAL A 519 6.23 18.99 -7.50
N GLN A 520 6.41 20.30 -7.32
CA GLN A 520 5.48 21.32 -7.79
C GLN A 520 6.16 22.34 -8.71
N GLU A 521 5.57 22.53 -9.89
CA GLU A 521 6.00 23.52 -10.88
C GLU A 521 4.84 24.50 -11.15
N ASP A 522 4.60 25.41 -10.21
CA ASP A 522 3.59 26.45 -10.31
C ASP A 522 4.20 27.84 -10.08
N PRO A 523 4.75 28.49 -11.13
CA PRO A 523 5.33 29.83 -11.06
C PRO A 523 4.40 30.91 -10.46
N ARG A 524 3.08 30.70 -10.45
CA ARG A 524 2.11 31.62 -9.81
C ARG A 524 2.23 31.62 -8.29
N THR A 525 2.74 30.53 -7.71
CA THR A 525 2.96 30.35 -6.27
C THR A 525 4.42 30.55 -5.86
N GLY A 526 5.35 30.62 -6.82
CA GLY A 526 6.78 30.65 -6.58
C GLY A 526 7.42 29.27 -6.30
N ARG A 527 6.65 28.18 -6.33
CA ARG A 527 7.19 26.80 -6.38
C ARG A 527 7.58 26.48 -7.82
N THR A 528 8.88 26.31 -8.03
CA THR A 528 9.47 26.09 -9.36
C THR A 528 10.54 24.99 -9.24
N ASP A 529 10.10 23.84 -8.73
CA ASP A 529 10.99 22.79 -8.23
C ASP A 529 11.78 22.11 -9.37
N LEU A 530 11.20 22.02 -10.58
CA LEU A 530 11.86 21.45 -11.76
C LEU A 530 12.82 22.45 -12.39
N ASP A 531 12.41 23.72 -12.53
CA ASP A 531 13.30 24.81 -12.99
C ASP A 531 14.54 24.92 -12.09
N TRP A 532 14.36 24.85 -10.77
CA TRP A 532 15.46 24.80 -9.81
C TRP A 532 16.35 23.57 -10.01
N TRP A 533 15.76 22.38 -10.21
CA TRP A 533 16.52 21.13 -10.34
C TRP A 533 17.28 21.04 -11.67
N GLU A 534 16.71 21.56 -12.77
CA GLU A 534 17.35 21.71 -14.08
C GLU A 534 18.51 22.71 -14.05
N SER A 535 18.48 23.72 -13.16
CA SER A 535 19.58 24.68 -13.00
C SER A 535 20.87 24.06 -12.42
N LEU A 536 20.80 22.86 -11.84
CA LEU A 536 21.96 22.21 -11.24
C LEU A 536 22.89 21.61 -12.31
N ALA A 537 24.16 22.03 -12.31
CA ALA A 537 25.18 21.50 -13.22
C ALA A 537 25.44 19.98 -13.08
N LYS A 538 24.96 19.36 -11.99
CA LYS A 538 24.88 17.90 -11.76
C LYS A 538 23.62 17.60 -10.94
N PRO A 539 22.46 17.36 -11.56
CA PRO A 539 21.25 17.02 -10.81
C PRO A 539 21.40 15.62 -10.18
N THR A 540 20.88 15.49 -8.97
CA THR A 540 20.70 14.23 -8.26
C THR A 540 19.36 14.26 -7.56
N LEU A 541 18.68 13.12 -7.39
CA LEU A 541 17.41 13.12 -6.65
C LEU A 541 17.65 13.46 -5.17
N GLY A 542 18.81 13.11 -4.63
CA GLY A 542 19.25 13.54 -3.30
C GLY A 542 19.50 15.05 -3.17
N ALA A 543 19.68 15.80 -4.26
CA ALA A 543 19.67 17.26 -4.21
C ALA A 543 18.23 17.81 -4.12
N LEU A 544 17.32 17.28 -4.93
CA LEU A 544 15.90 17.65 -4.91
C LEU A 544 15.24 17.32 -3.57
N PHE A 545 15.48 16.11 -3.03
CA PHE A 545 15.00 15.71 -1.72
C PHE A 545 15.38 16.73 -0.62
N ARG A 546 16.65 17.15 -0.59
CA ARG A 546 17.12 18.14 0.38
C ARG A 546 16.49 19.51 0.17
N HIS A 547 16.31 19.94 -1.08
CA HIS A 547 15.66 21.21 -1.40
C HIS A 547 14.22 21.24 -0.89
N LEU A 548 13.43 20.20 -1.19
CA LEU A 548 12.04 20.08 -0.79
C LEU A 548 11.86 19.98 0.74
N GLU A 549 12.77 19.32 1.44
CA GLU A 549 12.76 19.24 2.91
C GLU A 549 13.54 20.37 3.63
N GLY A 550 14.05 21.37 2.89
CA GLY A 550 14.79 22.51 3.45
C GLY A 550 16.12 22.14 4.13
N LEU A 551 16.72 21.01 3.78
CA LEU A 551 17.94 20.48 4.38
C LEU A 551 19.22 21.14 3.80
N PRO A 552 20.28 21.34 4.61
CA PRO A 552 21.59 21.79 4.11
C PRO A 552 22.14 20.90 3.00
N ALA A 553 22.81 21.47 1.99
CA ALA A 553 23.26 20.75 0.80
C ALA A 553 24.23 19.58 1.08
N ASP A 554 24.97 19.66 2.19
CA ASP A 554 25.89 18.65 2.71
C ASP A 554 25.22 17.60 3.62
N HIS A 555 23.93 17.76 3.97
CA HIS A 555 23.21 16.87 4.89
C HIS A 555 23.31 15.40 4.45
N PRO A 556 23.72 14.47 5.33
CA PRO A 556 23.91 13.07 4.97
C PRO A 556 22.55 12.34 4.86
N LEU A 557 22.24 11.85 3.67
CA LEU A 557 21.04 11.06 3.40
C LEU A 557 21.25 9.62 3.87
N THR A 558 20.97 9.35 5.15
CA THR A 558 21.16 8.03 5.79
C THR A 558 19.84 7.38 6.18
N ALA A 559 19.83 6.04 6.28
CA ALA A 559 18.64 5.26 6.64
C ALA A 559 17.97 5.66 7.99
N ARG A 560 18.74 6.17 8.96
CA ARG A 560 18.22 6.61 10.27
C ARG A 560 17.82 8.09 10.34
N ALA A 561 18.40 8.96 9.49
CA ALA A 561 18.06 10.38 9.50
C ALA A 561 16.68 10.63 8.88
N LEU A 562 16.42 10.00 7.73
CA LEU A 562 15.23 10.25 6.91
C LEU A 562 13.95 9.68 7.53
N THR A 563 14.05 8.51 8.18
CA THR A 563 12.93 7.85 8.86
C THR A 563 12.41 8.65 10.07
N ARG A 564 13.29 9.33 10.82
CA ARG A 564 12.88 10.17 11.97
C ARG A 564 12.04 11.39 11.59
N GLN A 565 12.35 12.08 10.48
CA GLN A 565 11.60 13.28 10.10
C GLN A 565 10.23 12.94 9.49
N GLY A 566 10.13 11.88 8.68
CA GLY A 566 8.85 11.36 8.19
C GLY A 566 7.89 10.97 9.33
N ALA A 567 8.41 10.22 10.32
CA ALA A 567 7.66 9.86 11.52
C ALA A 567 7.23 11.08 12.35
N SER A 568 8.05 12.13 12.44
CA SER A 568 7.72 13.32 13.25
C SER A 568 6.47 14.07 12.74
N ARG A 569 6.29 14.20 11.42
CA ARG A 569 5.04 14.75 10.83
C ARG A 569 3.87 13.77 10.96
N LEU A 570 4.11 12.45 11.00
CA LEU A 570 3.07 11.45 11.21
C LEU A 570 2.52 11.47 12.64
N VAL A 571 3.38 11.63 13.66
CA VAL A 571 3.00 11.77 15.07
C VAL A 571 2.14 13.02 15.29
N GLN A 572 2.43 14.15 14.62
CA GLN A 572 1.58 15.34 14.65
C GLN A 572 0.14 15.07 14.14
N ARG A 573 -0.06 14.10 13.23
CA ARG A 573 -1.40 13.70 12.77
C ARG A 573 -2.06 12.67 13.68
N LEU A 574 -1.31 11.76 14.30
CA LEU A 574 -1.87 10.80 15.27
C LEU A 574 -2.43 11.50 16.53
N ALA A 575 -1.93 12.69 16.86
CA ALA A 575 -2.50 13.56 17.89
C ALA A 575 -3.96 13.99 17.61
N LEU A 576 -4.45 13.90 16.36
CA LEU A 576 -5.85 14.18 16.00
C LEU A 576 -6.81 13.00 16.18
N HIS A 577 -6.33 11.83 16.66
CA HIS A 577 -7.15 10.61 16.74
C HIS A 577 -7.26 9.95 18.12
N ASN A 578 -6.45 10.34 19.10
CA ASN A 578 -6.63 9.94 20.50
C ASN A 578 -7.07 11.15 21.32
N GLY A 579 -8.36 11.19 21.69
CA GLY A 579 -8.99 12.36 22.29
C GLY A 579 -8.39 12.77 23.64
N GLY A 580 -7.94 14.02 23.74
CA GLY A 580 -7.45 14.62 24.98
C GLY A 580 -7.32 16.14 24.89
N VAL A 581 -6.57 16.63 23.90
CA VAL A 581 -6.41 18.08 23.62
C VAL A 581 -6.46 18.30 22.10
N SER A 582 -7.26 19.27 21.66
CA SER A 582 -7.29 19.70 20.25
C SER A 582 -6.08 20.59 19.95
N TYR A 583 -5.44 20.36 18.80
CA TYR A 583 -4.39 21.23 18.27
C TYR A 583 -4.86 22.70 18.15
N GLY A 584 -6.15 22.93 17.89
CA GLY A 584 -6.75 24.27 17.84
C GLY A 584 -6.60 25.04 19.16
N HIS A 585 -6.91 24.42 20.31
CA HIS A 585 -6.78 25.09 21.61
C HIS A 585 -5.31 25.42 21.97
N LEU A 586 -4.35 24.64 21.49
CA LEU A 586 -2.91 24.92 21.69
C LEU A 586 -2.44 26.10 20.83
N MET A 587 -2.97 26.24 19.61
CA MET A 587 -2.72 27.40 18.76
C MET A 587 -3.42 28.66 19.30
N GLU A 588 -4.69 28.57 19.73
CA GLU A 588 -5.41 29.70 20.34
C GLU A 588 -4.71 30.22 21.60
N ALA A 589 -4.19 29.33 22.47
CA ALA A 589 -3.41 29.73 23.65
C ALA A 589 -2.05 30.38 23.31
N ALA A 590 -1.42 29.96 22.21
CA ALA A 590 -0.17 30.56 21.72
C ALA A 590 -0.42 31.93 21.05
N GLU A 591 -1.49 32.08 20.28
CA GLU A 591 -1.89 33.34 19.62
C GLU A 591 -2.46 34.36 20.62
N ALA A 592 -3.09 33.91 21.71
CA ALA A 592 -3.45 34.75 22.85
C ALA A 592 -2.23 35.16 23.72
N GLY A 593 -1.07 34.51 23.53
CA GLY A 593 0.15 34.77 24.30
C GLY A 593 0.11 34.26 25.75
N GLU A 594 -0.77 33.32 26.07
CA GLU A 594 -0.96 32.79 27.44
C GLU A 594 -0.03 31.61 27.78
N ALA A 595 0.61 31.00 26.78
CA ALA A 595 1.58 29.91 26.96
C ALA A 595 2.88 30.18 26.20
N ASP A 596 4.02 29.88 26.83
CA ASP A 596 5.34 30.02 26.21
C ASP A 596 5.61 28.88 25.21
N ARG A 597 6.28 29.20 24.10
CA ARG A 597 6.57 28.28 22.99
C ARG A 597 7.38 27.07 23.48
N ASP A 598 8.29 27.29 24.42
CA ASP A 598 9.13 26.24 24.99
C ASP A 598 8.33 25.32 25.93
N GLN A 599 7.26 25.81 26.58
CA GLN A 599 6.38 24.95 27.39
C GLN A 599 5.55 24.01 26.51
N ILE A 600 5.14 24.45 25.32
CA ILE A 600 4.44 23.61 24.33
C ILE A 600 5.39 22.51 23.81
N LEU A 601 6.66 22.83 23.57
CA LEU A 601 7.70 21.86 23.21
C LEU A 601 7.97 20.85 24.34
N ILE A 602 8.11 21.30 25.58
CA ILE A 602 8.31 20.43 26.75
C ILE A 602 7.11 19.49 26.97
N ALA A 603 5.87 19.99 26.80
CA ALA A 603 4.67 19.15 26.89
C ALA A 603 4.65 18.08 25.77
N ALA A 604 5.08 18.41 24.55
CA ALA A 604 5.19 17.46 23.44
C ALA A 604 6.25 16.38 23.70
N GLU A 605 7.42 16.72 24.25
CA GLU A 605 8.43 15.73 24.65
C GLU A 605 7.94 14.81 25.78
N GLN A 606 7.20 15.36 26.75
CA GLN A 606 6.62 14.56 27.84
C GLN A 606 5.56 13.58 27.33
N LEU A 607 4.72 13.99 26.37
CA LEU A 607 3.77 13.12 25.69
C LEU A 607 4.46 12.05 24.81
N ALA A 608 5.51 12.42 24.07
CA ALA A 608 6.30 11.45 23.30
C ALA A 608 6.97 10.40 24.21
N THR A 609 7.38 10.79 25.42
CA THR A 609 7.96 9.89 26.43
C THR A 609 6.90 8.96 27.06
N ALA A 610 5.60 9.24 26.93
CA ALA A 610 4.52 8.47 27.56
C ALA A 610 4.00 7.28 26.71
N VAL A 611 4.43 7.12 25.45
CA VAL A 611 3.86 6.15 24.50
C VAL A 611 4.65 4.83 24.39
N GLU A 612 5.91 4.77 24.83
CA GLU A 612 6.72 3.53 24.82
C GLU A 612 7.21 3.09 26.21
N PRO A 613 6.62 2.05 26.83
CA PRO A 613 7.04 1.52 28.13
C PRO A 613 8.14 0.44 28.03
N ARG A 614 9.14 0.59 27.14
CA ARG A 614 10.11 -0.49 26.82
C ARG A 614 11.60 -0.13 26.78
N TYR A 615 11.97 1.15 26.84
CA TYR A 615 13.37 1.61 26.76
C TYR A 615 13.70 2.65 27.82
N GLU A 616 14.97 2.70 28.26
CA GLU A 616 15.47 3.67 29.24
C GLU A 616 16.46 4.65 28.55
N ARG A 617 16.28 5.97 28.74
CA ARG A 617 17.08 7.05 28.12
C ARG A 617 18.34 7.32 28.96
N VAL A 618 19.53 7.33 28.35
CA VAL A 618 20.83 7.52 29.04
C VAL A 618 21.76 8.52 28.30
N PHE A 619 21.30 9.77 28.19
CA PHE A 619 22.05 10.97 27.74
C PHE A 619 22.42 11.12 26.24
N VAL A 620 22.91 12.33 25.90
CA VAL A 620 23.18 13.00 24.59
C VAL A 620 24.28 14.06 24.92
N GLU A 621 25.29 14.49 24.15
CA GLU A 621 25.60 14.67 22.70
C GLU A 621 27.16 14.46 22.53
N VAL A 622 27.92 14.61 21.42
CA VAL A 622 27.81 15.21 20.06
C VAL A 622 28.64 14.37 19.05
N ALA A 623 28.39 14.53 17.75
CA ALA A 623 28.99 13.72 16.67
C ALA A 623 30.39 14.17 16.18
N THR A 624 31.29 13.19 15.93
CA THR A 624 32.59 13.38 15.24
C THR A 624 32.97 12.23 14.29
N GLY A 625 32.02 11.73 13.48
CA GLY A 625 32.29 11.11 12.16
C GLY A 625 33.05 9.78 12.03
N GLU A 626 33.66 9.23 13.08
CA GLU A 626 34.44 7.98 13.01
C GLU A 626 33.65 6.74 13.47
N SER A 627 34.04 5.56 12.96
CA SER A 627 33.47 4.26 13.34
C SER A 627 34.45 3.49 14.23
N LEU A 628 33.96 2.85 15.29
CA LEU A 628 34.75 2.15 16.31
C LEU A 628 34.34 0.68 16.44
N SER A 629 35.27 -0.16 16.88
CA SER A 629 34.99 -1.58 17.18
C SER A 629 34.39 -1.79 18.57
N GLU A 630 33.73 -2.94 18.76
CA GLU A 630 33.03 -3.32 20.00
C GLU A 630 33.99 -3.44 21.22
N GLU A 631 35.24 -3.87 20.98
CA GLU A 631 36.31 -3.89 21.99
C GLU A 631 36.75 -2.47 22.39
N GLU A 632 36.86 -1.54 21.45
CA GLU A 632 37.23 -0.14 21.72
C GLU A 632 36.16 0.59 22.52
N VAL A 633 34.87 0.35 22.22
CA VAL A 633 33.76 0.90 23.00
C VAL A 633 33.82 0.40 24.44
N SER A 634 34.02 -0.91 24.64
CA SER A 634 34.14 -1.51 25.97
C SER A 634 35.35 -0.98 26.75
N LEU A 635 36.50 -0.80 26.10
CA LEU A 635 37.72 -0.25 26.72
C LEU A 635 37.54 1.23 27.12
N ARG A 636 36.87 2.04 26.30
CA ARG A 636 36.58 3.45 26.59
C ARG A 636 35.59 3.60 27.75
N LEU A 637 34.56 2.75 27.83
CA LEU A 637 33.62 2.70 28.96
C LEU A 637 34.35 2.39 30.28
N SER A 638 35.19 1.35 30.32
CA SER A 638 35.95 1.00 31.53
C SER A 638 36.87 2.12 32.04
N ARG A 639 37.40 2.95 31.14
CA ARG A 639 38.20 4.14 31.52
C ARG A 639 37.33 5.26 32.12
N ARG A 640 36.13 5.49 31.57
CA ARG A 640 35.18 6.46 32.11
C ARG A 640 34.70 6.07 33.52
N GLU A 641 34.44 4.78 33.76
CA GLU A 641 34.11 4.28 35.11
C GLU A 641 35.27 4.45 36.12
N ALA A 642 36.52 4.42 35.65
CA ALA A 642 37.70 4.75 36.43
C ALA A 642 37.96 6.27 36.62
N GLY A 643 37.04 7.14 36.15
CA GLY A 643 37.10 8.60 36.32
C GLY A 643 37.82 9.37 35.21
N ASP A 644 38.25 8.71 34.13
CA ASP A 644 38.81 9.40 32.95
C ASP A 644 37.67 9.99 32.12
N GLU A 645 37.37 11.27 32.37
CA GLU A 645 36.27 11.95 31.69
C GLU A 645 36.45 12.04 30.16
N SER A 646 37.69 11.98 29.67
CA SER A 646 38.02 12.14 28.25
C SER A 646 37.79 10.90 27.39
N ALA A 647 37.59 9.73 28.00
CA ALA A 647 37.65 8.45 27.31
C ALA A 647 36.56 8.23 26.23
N LEU A 648 35.43 8.95 26.29
CA LEU A 648 34.25 8.73 25.46
C LEU A 648 33.99 9.82 24.40
N THR A 649 34.94 10.70 24.11
CA THR A 649 34.77 11.68 23.02
C THR A 649 34.66 10.97 21.65
N GLY A 650 33.58 11.24 20.92
CA GLY A 650 33.36 10.75 19.56
C GLY A 650 32.71 9.36 19.44
N VAL A 651 31.67 9.07 20.23
CA VAL A 651 30.89 7.81 20.15
C VAL A 651 29.40 8.13 20.13
N ASP A 652 28.64 7.42 19.29
CA ASP A 652 27.20 7.69 19.07
C ASP A 652 26.27 6.89 20.02
N VAL A 653 24.98 7.29 20.06
CA VAL A 653 24.00 6.92 21.09
C VAL A 653 23.79 5.41 21.32
N VAL A 654 23.90 4.96 22.58
CA VAL A 654 23.54 3.61 23.03
C VAL A 654 22.13 3.57 23.63
N TYR A 655 21.26 2.71 23.09
CA TYR A 655 19.96 2.36 23.68
C TYR A 655 20.05 0.99 24.39
N ARG A 656 19.49 0.87 25.60
CA ARG A 656 19.32 -0.43 26.27
C ARG A 656 17.86 -0.86 26.23
N ALA A 657 17.60 -2.00 25.57
CA ALA A 657 16.33 -2.71 25.67
C ALA A 657 16.19 -3.36 27.06
N LEU A 658 15.02 -3.23 27.68
CA LEU A 658 14.74 -3.91 28.95
C LEU A 658 14.55 -5.42 28.71
N GLY A 659 15.60 -6.20 28.98
CA GLY A 659 15.56 -7.67 29.00
C GLY A 659 16.05 -8.40 27.74
N GLY A 660 16.50 -7.68 26.71
CA GLY A 660 17.08 -8.28 25.49
C GLY A 660 18.62 -8.35 25.52
N PRO A 661 19.26 -9.29 24.79
CA PRO A 661 20.70 -9.24 24.55
C PRO A 661 21.05 -8.07 23.62
N THR A 662 22.22 -7.48 23.81
CA THR A 662 22.73 -6.35 23.01
C THR A 662 23.01 -6.76 21.56
N LYS A 663 22.78 -5.83 20.63
CA LYS A 663 23.07 -5.87 19.19
C LYS A 663 23.25 -4.44 18.68
#